data_AF-A0A4R8TR14-F1
#
_entry.id   AF-A0A4R8TR14-F1
#
_cell.length_a   1.000
_cell.length_b   1.000
_cell.length_c   1.000
_cell.angle_alpha   90.00
_cell.angle_beta   90.00
_cell.angle_gamma   90.00
#
_symmetry.space_group_name_H-M   'P 1'
#
loop_
_entity.id
_entity.type
_entity.pdbx_description
1 polymer ?
#
loop_
_entity_poly.entity_id
_entity_poly.type
_entity_poly.pdbx_seq_one_letter_code
_entity_poly.pdbx_strand_id
1 'polypeptide(L)'
;MSKRNTLRLMEDDTVPQDYLPSYEAAVDDELRQHRNSVNSDGRIDVNLDSRLATTLARFVPDFKDPAIAAATAAQGPPPAYVEAAAHFADRKTFPVKLNIVIQVVGSRGDVQPFIALGNELQTYGHRVRLATHDVFDSFVRKSQLEFYPIGGDPSELMAYMVKNPGLIPSLKSLKGGDIQKKRKMVKEMLEGCWRSCVQPDALTGTPFVADAIIANPPSFAHVHCAQALSVPLHLMFTMPWSSTRAFPHPLANLKFGDKGVVDQMTANFVSYSIVEWLTWQGLGDVINEWRKSIDLEEVPFSEGPVLAEVQKIPFTYCWSPALVPKPQDWPAYIDVCGFFFREPPQYSPPADLAEFLRNGPTPIYIGFGSIVIDDPDRMTKILVEAVRATGVRAIISKGWSNLGGVEAEDVFFLGDCPHEWLFANVAAVFHHGGAGTTACGLLNGRPTTIVPFFGDQPFWGDMVALAGAGPKPIPHQKLTAENLSEAIRFCLTPEAAAAAAQLAAKMRTENGVATAVQSFHANLPLDVLPCDVLSDQTAVWEFKRGKKQLRLSKQAAGVLLDHLKIGQKHMSPHDIRKFIIENRRWDPVTGTSSALLGAATGMFKGATDIVVKPIQTYHERSKLKNAEPGDVASSGSSTPIAPGSPGLAPPPSDAIDRPRSAGGSSGGGGGGGGGGGWQTTGAVAKASASGVGGFFKSYGKFYLDVPMALTDGFRAVPKLYGEEVKDRGPITDWKSGAVAGGKNFVVGVGEGVSDLFVQPYKGARDGGAAGAALGVGKGVIGMVSKTISAGIGVVAYPSHGIYKTIRTAVKSKTRHKIAAARLVEGEYLARNSQANVQAVLHRFDELCRISEESGKRRGRDDRQVEGR
;
A
#
# COMPACT_ATOMS: atom_id res chain seq x y z
N MET A 1 -2.97 -35.14 -47.82
CA MET A 1 -1.60 -34.63 -48.07
C MET A 1 -1.73 -33.40 -48.97
N SER A 2 -1.06 -32.27 -48.82
CA SER A 2 -0.10 -31.74 -47.84
C SER A 2 0.46 -30.44 -48.44
N LYS A 3 0.44 -29.33 -47.66
CA LYS A 3 1.51 -28.29 -47.55
C LYS A 3 1.79 -27.42 -48.82
N ARG A 4 2.32 -26.18 -48.77
CA ARG A 4 2.81 -25.23 -47.75
C ARG A 4 3.22 -23.94 -48.50
N ASN A 5 3.36 -22.85 -47.73
CA ASN A 5 4.07 -21.58 -48.02
C ASN A 5 3.30 -20.63 -48.97
N THR A 6 3.05 -19.36 -48.66
CA THR A 6 3.98 -18.39 -48.06
C THR A 6 3.20 -17.27 -47.34
N LEU A 7 3.28 -17.23 -46.01
CA LEU A 7 2.91 -16.09 -45.16
C LEU A 7 3.97 -16.04 -44.06
N ARG A 8 5.05 -15.29 -44.32
CA ARG A 8 6.12 -14.97 -43.37
C ARG A 8 6.87 -13.77 -43.93
N LEU A 9 6.71 -12.62 -43.27
CA LEU A 9 7.67 -11.52 -43.14
C LEU A 9 6.93 -10.38 -42.44
N MET A 10 6.93 -10.41 -41.11
CA MET A 10 6.81 -9.29 -40.16
C MET A 10 6.58 -9.87 -38.75
N GLU A 11 7.52 -10.71 -38.31
CA GLU A 11 7.84 -11.00 -36.92
C GLU A 11 9.34 -10.72 -36.78
N ASP A 12 9.74 -10.29 -35.57
CA ASP A 12 11.08 -9.85 -35.14
C ASP A 12 11.46 -8.39 -35.44
N ASP A 13 10.93 -7.49 -34.60
CA ASP A 13 11.82 -6.57 -33.87
C ASP A 13 11.83 -7.02 -32.40
N THR A 14 12.52 -8.13 -32.14
CA THR A 14 12.96 -8.49 -30.80
C THR A 14 13.88 -7.37 -30.31
N VAL A 15 13.40 -6.61 -29.33
CA VAL A 15 14.27 -5.87 -28.41
C VAL A 15 15.34 -6.87 -27.92
N PRO A 16 16.64 -6.59 -28.03
CA PRO A 16 17.66 -7.49 -27.52
C PRO A 16 17.37 -7.80 -26.05
N GLN A 17 17.03 -9.05 -25.77
CA GLN A 17 16.58 -9.51 -24.46
C GLN A 17 17.74 -9.75 -23.49
N ASP A 18 18.97 -9.53 -23.94
CA ASP A 18 20.19 -9.76 -23.18
C ASP A 18 21.02 -8.48 -23.14
N TYR A 19 20.80 -7.62 -22.14
CA TYR A 19 21.88 -6.82 -21.55
C TYR A 19 21.44 -6.28 -20.19
N LEU A 20 22.17 -6.73 -19.15
CA LEU A 20 22.04 -6.52 -17.69
C LEU A 20 21.23 -7.61 -16.97
N PRO A 21 21.78 -8.26 -15.92
CA PRO A 21 20.93 -8.90 -14.94
C PRO A 21 20.14 -7.77 -14.28
N SER A 22 18.83 -7.70 -14.53
CA SER A 22 17.97 -6.83 -13.73
C SER A 22 18.16 -7.24 -12.27
N TYR A 23 18.00 -6.29 -11.35
CA TYR A 23 17.94 -6.59 -9.92
C TYR A 23 17.00 -7.76 -9.63
N GLU A 24 15.93 -7.88 -10.44
CA GLU A 24 15.00 -9.00 -10.44
C GLU A 24 15.69 -10.33 -10.71
N ALA A 25 16.66 -10.46 -11.61
CA ALA A 25 17.37 -11.72 -11.86
C ALA A 25 18.29 -12.15 -10.70
N ALA A 26 19.05 -11.22 -10.11
CA ALA A 26 19.94 -11.53 -8.99
C ALA A 26 19.18 -11.78 -7.68
N VAL A 27 18.13 -10.99 -7.42
CA VAL A 27 17.22 -11.22 -6.30
C VAL A 27 16.33 -12.43 -6.55
N ASP A 28 15.89 -12.70 -7.79
CA ASP A 28 15.15 -13.93 -8.11
C ASP A 28 16.01 -15.17 -7.89
N ASP A 29 17.30 -15.14 -8.24
CA ASP A 29 18.22 -16.27 -8.01
C ASP A 29 18.54 -16.49 -6.52
N GLU A 30 18.62 -15.42 -5.71
CA GLU A 30 18.78 -15.55 -4.25
C GLU A 30 17.46 -15.92 -3.54
N LEU A 31 16.33 -15.32 -3.94
CA LEU A 31 15.00 -15.70 -3.47
C LEU A 31 14.65 -17.13 -3.92
N ARG A 32 15.19 -17.63 -5.04
CA ARG A 32 15.09 -19.04 -5.45
C ARG A 32 15.70 -19.99 -4.41
N GLN A 33 16.74 -19.58 -3.69
CA GLN A 33 17.30 -20.38 -2.59
C GLN A 33 16.32 -20.45 -1.40
N HIS A 34 15.59 -19.36 -1.13
CA HIS A 34 14.56 -19.29 -0.07
C HIS A 34 13.19 -19.84 -0.52
N ARG A 35 12.93 -19.95 -1.83
CA ARG A 35 11.70 -20.54 -2.42
C ARG A 35 11.54 -22.02 -2.12
N ASN A 36 12.64 -22.72 -1.84
CA ASN A 36 12.65 -24.17 -1.61
C ASN A 36 12.56 -24.56 -0.13
N SER A 37 12.44 -23.60 0.80
CA SER A 37 12.53 -23.84 2.24
C SER A 37 11.25 -23.46 3.00
N VAL A 38 10.09 -23.84 2.48
CA VAL A 38 8.84 -23.75 3.27
C VAL A 38 8.62 -25.07 4.00
N ASN A 39 8.52 -25.01 5.32
CA ASN A 39 8.23 -26.17 6.16
C ASN A 39 6.74 -26.52 6.14
N SER A 40 6.42 -27.70 6.68
CA SER A 40 5.07 -28.23 6.87
C SER A 40 4.19 -27.41 7.82
N ASP A 41 4.74 -26.40 8.51
CA ASP A 41 4.03 -25.42 9.35
C ASP A 41 3.65 -24.13 8.58
N GLY A 42 4.09 -24.03 7.33
CA GLY A 42 3.64 -22.98 6.42
C GLY A 42 4.26 -21.62 6.57
N ARG A 43 5.33 -21.58 7.35
CA ARG A 43 6.15 -20.40 7.53
C ARG A 43 7.36 -20.50 6.61
N ILE A 44 7.84 -19.34 6.17
CA ILE A 44 9.00 -19.22 5.28
C ILE A 44 10.26 -19.29 6.12
N ASP A 45 11.17 -20.22 5.82
CA ASP A 45 12.49 -20.21 6.46
C ASP A 45 13.31 -19.03 5.95
N VAL A 46 13.65 -18.13 6.86
CA VAL A 46 14.51 -16.98 6.62
C VAL A 46 15.92 -17.31 7.08
N ASN A 47 16.81 -17.58 6.13
CA ASN A 47 18.23 -17.73 6.42
C ASN A 47 18.89 -16.36 6.61
N LEU A 48 19.25 -16.03 7.84
CA LEU A 48 19.81 -14.73 8.21
C LEU A 48 21.27 -14.54 7.80
N ASP A 49 21.98 -15.62 7.46
CA ASP A 49 23.34 -15.57 6.88
C ASP A 49 23.32 -15.36 5.36
N SER A 50 22.13 -15.28 4.75
CA SER A 50 21.99 -15.02 3.31
C SER A 50 22.45 -13.61 2.95
N ARG A 51 22.92 -13.43 1.70
CA ARG A 51 23.34 -12.13 1.19
C ARG A 51 22.17 -11.13 1.18
N LEU A 52 20.97 -11.58 0.83
CA LEU A 52 19.75 -10.79 0.94
C LEU A 52 19.49 -10.31 2.37
N ALA A 53 19.46 -11.22 3.35
CA ALA A 53 19.19 -10.85 4.76
C ALA A 53 20.26 -9.91 5.32
N THR A 54 21.54 -10.18 5.07
CA THR A 54 22.66 -9.31 5.49
C THR A 54 22.66 -7.96 4.76
N THR A 55 22.16 -7.88 3.53
CA THR A 55 22.00 -6.61 2.81
C THR A 55 20.83 -5.81 3.38
N LEU A 56 19.67 -6.44 3.60
CA LEU A 56 18.50 -5.79 4.22
C LEU A 56 18.80 -5.33 5.65
N ALA A 57 19.59 -6.09 6.41
CA ALA A 57 20.03 -5.72 7.76
C ALA A 57 20.77 -4.38 7.80
N ARG A 58 21.48 -3.99 6.73
CA ARG A 58 22.18 -2.69 6.63
C ARG A 58 21.24 -1.50 6.46
N PHE A 59 19.99 -1.75 6.07
CA PHE A 59 18.96 -0.71 5.91
C PHE A 59 18.03 -0.61 7.12
N VAL A 60 18.19 -1.49 8.11
CA VAL A 60 17.48 -1.36 9.38
C VAL A 60 17.96 -0.07 10.06
N PRO A 61 17.05 0.84 10.44
CA PRO A 61 17.45 2.07 11.12
C PRO A 61 18.30 1.77 12.35
N ASP A 62 19.40 2.52 12.56
CA ASP A 62 20.17 2.38 13.79
C ASP A 62 19.40 3.05 14.93
N PHE A 63 18.58 2.28 15.64
CA PHE A 63 17.79 2.80 16.77
C PHE A 63 18.65 3.23 17.98
N LYS A 64 19.98 3.07 17.93
CA LYS A 64 20.90 3.71 18.87
C LYS A 64 21.25 5.15 18.47
N ASP A 65 20.89 5.57 17.26
CA ASP A 65 21.03 6.95 16.81
C ASP A 65 20.20 7.87 17.71
N PRO A 66 20.83 8.86 18.36
CA PRO A 66 20.13 9.84 19.20
C PRO A 66 18.99 10.57 18.49
N ALA A 67 19.05 10.76 17.17
CA ALA A 67 18.01 11.41 16.39
C ALA A 67 16.77 10.51 16.22
N ILE A 68 16.97 9.22 15.99
CA ILE A 68 15.87 8.24 15.95
C ILE A 68 15.28 8.06 17.34
N ALA A 69 16.13 7.94 18.37
CA ALA A 69 15.69 7.86 19.76
C ALA A 69 14.88 9.11 20.18
N ALA A 70 15.31 10.31 19.77
CA ALA A 70 14.57 11.55 20.01
C ALA A 70 13.25 11.61 19.23
N ALA A 71 13.21 11.15 17.98
CA ALA A 71 11.99 11.08 17.18
C ALA A 71 10.98 10.05 17.73
N THR A 72 11.46 8.95 18.30
CA THR A 72 10.63 7.97 19.01
C THR A 72 10.14 8.53 20.34
N ALA A 73 11.00 9.20 21.10
CA ALA A 73 10.63 9.86 22.37
C ALA A 73 9.63 11.01 22.17
N ALA A 74 9.73 11.75 21.05
CA ALA A 74 8.82 12.83 20.69
C ALA A 74 7.39 12.35 20.38
N GLN A 75 7.20 11.06 20.11
CA GLN A 75 5.87 10.47 19.89
C GLN A 75 5.13 10.18 21.21
N GLY A 76 5.82 10.36 22.36
CA GLY A 76 5.28 10.07 23.68
C GLY A 76 5.24 8.56 24.00
N PRO A 77 5.07 8.18 25.28
CA PRO A 77 4.79 6.79 25.62
C PRO A 77 3.47 6.36 24.94
N PRO A 78 3.30 5.06 24.61
CA PRO A 78 2.00 4.55 24.17
C PRO A 78 0.91 5.00 25.14
N PRO A 79 -0.25 5.48 24.66
CA PRO A 79 -1.30 5.97 25.55
C PRO A 79 -1.63 4.92 26.61
N ALA A 80 -1.85 5.35 27.85
CA ALA A 80 -2.31 4.47 28.91
C ALA A 80 -3.72 3.99 28.53
N TYR A 81 -3.84 2.76 28.03
CA TYR A 81 -5.05 2.21 27.41
C TYR A 81 -6.30 2.20 28.32
N VAL A 82 -6.14 2.45 29.62
CA VAL A 82 -7.23 2.58 30.60
C VAL A 82 -7.91 3.96 30.57
N GLU A 83 -7.16 5.04 30.33
CA GLU A 83 -7.71 6.41 30.25
C GLU A 83 -8.47 6.64 28.94
N ALA A 84 -8.06 5.94 27.88
CA ALA A 84 -8.77 5.85 26.61
C ALA A 84 -10.24 5.46 26.85
N ALA A 85 -10.53 4.25 27.34
CA ALA A 85 -11.89 3.74 27.51
C ALA A 85 -12.84 4.70 28.28
N ALA A 86 -12.35 5.44 29.28
CA ALA A 86 -13.12 6.40 30.06
C ALA A 86 -13.40 7.72 29.33
N HIS A 87 -12.50 8.19 28.46
CA HIS A 87 -12.69 9.42 27.66
C HIS A 87 -13.78 9.28 26.59
N PHE A 88 -14.17 8.05 26.25
CA PHE A 88 -15.00 7.77 25.07
C PHE A 88 -16.45 7.36 25.37
N ALA A 89 -16.86 7.41 26.63
CA ALA A 89 -18.18 6.97 27.07
C ALA A 89 -19.29 8.02 26.85
N ASP A 90 -18.97 9.31 26.77
CA ASP A 90 -19.98 10.33 27.06
C ASP A 90 -20.82 10.82 25.87
N ARG A 91 -20.35 10.74 24.61
CA ARG A 91 -21.18 10.95 23.40
C ARG A 91 -20.61 10.24 22.17
N LYS A 92 -21.32 9.23 21.65
CA LYS A 92 -21.03 8.58 20.36
C LYS A 92 -21.39 9.49 19.17
N THR A 93 -20.67 10.59 19.01
CA THR A 93 -20.91 11.56 17.94
C THR A 93 -19.63 11.82 17.17
N PHE A 94 -19.68 11.62 15.85
CA PHE A 94 -18.61 12.01 14.93
C PHE A 94 -19.16 13.07 13.96
N PRO A 95 -18.40 14.14 13.64
CA PRO A 95 -18.95 15.31 12.97
C PRO A 95 -19.42 15.06 11.53
N VAL A 96 -18.92 14.02 10.86
CA VAL A 96 -19.18 13.78 9.43
C VAL A 96 -19.59 12.32 9.16
N LYS A 97 -20.74 12.12 8.52
CA LYS A 97 -21.20 10.81 8.09
C LYS A 97 -20.44 10.37 6.82
N LEU A 98 -20.02 9.11 6.80
CA LEU A 98 -19.17 8.50 5.78
C LEU A 98 -19.86 7.25 5.25
N ASN A 99 -19.72 6.99 3.95
CA ASN A 99 -19.85 5.65 3.41
C ASN A 99 -18.52 4.90 3.59
N ILE A 100 -18.49 3.90 4.47
CA ILE A 100 -17.30 3.11 4.77
C ILE A 100 -17.45 1.74 4.15
N VAL A 101 -16.48 1.35 3.32
CA VAL A 101 -16.35 -0.04 2.88
C VAL A 101 -15.27 -0.73 3.71
N ILE A 102 -15.60 -1.89 4.26
CA ILE A 102 -14.70 -2.72 5.03
C ILE A 102 -14.39 -3.96 4.20
N GLN A 103 -13.14 -4.10 3.72
CA GLN A 103 -12.70 -5.20 2.86
C GLN A 103 -11.99 -6.27 3.70
N VAL A 104 -12.56 -7.47 3.78
CA VAL A 104 -12.01 -8.56 4.57
C VAL A 104 -11.89 -9.82 3.73
N VAL A 105 -10.66 -10.32 3.59
CA VAL A 105 -10.38 -11.65 3.02
C VAL A 105 -9.95 -12.57 4.15
N GLY A 106 -10.60 -13.72 4.28
CA GLY A 106 -10.29 -14.69 5.32
C GLY A 106 -11.44 -15.60 5.71
N SER A 107 -11.24 -16.33 6.79
CA SER A 107 -12.19 -17.24 7.40
C SER A 107 -13.27 -16.48 8.20
N ARG A 108 -14.20 -17.23 8.81
CA ARG A 108 -15.15 -16.65 9.76
C ARG A 108 -14.45 -15.91 10.91
N GLY A 109 -13.29 -16.38 11.35
CA GLY A 109 -12.49 -15.75 12.40
C GLY A 109 -11.97 -14.36 12.01
N ASP A 110 -11.78 -14.12 10.71
CA ASP A 110 -11.39 -12.82 10.17
C ASP A 110 -12.61 -11.91 9.97
N VAL A 111 -13.71 -12.45 9.44
CA VAL A 111 -14.91 -11.64 9.11
C VAL A 111 -15.69 -11.19 10.34
N GLN A 112 -15.84 -12.06 11.34
CA GLN A 112 -16.69 -11.80 12.51
C GLN A 112 -16.24 -10.57 13.34
N PRO A 113 -14.95 -10.34 13.61
CA PRO A 113 -14.47 -9.11 14.24
C PRO A 113 -14.94 -7.83 13.52
N PHE A 114 -14.91 -7.82 12.19
CA PHE A 114 -15.26 -6.64 11.40
C PHE A 114 -16.76 -6.38 11.32
N ILE A 115 -17.60 -7.37 11.61
CA ILE A 115 -19.04 -7.14 11.82
C ILE A 115 -19.24 -6.30 13.09
N ALA A 116 -18.55 -6.64 14.19
CA ALA A 116 -18.63 -5.85 15.42
C ALA A 116 -18.14 -4.41 15.20
N LEU A 117 -17.02 -4.25 14.48
CA LEU A 117 -16.52 -2.93 14.06
C LEU A 117 -17.52 -2.15 13.22
N GLY A 118 -18.13 -2.80 12.22
CA GLY A 118 -19.13 -2.17 11.36
C GLY A 118 -20.35 -1.69 12.14
N ASN A 119 -20.84 -2.49 13.07
CA ASN A 119 -21.97 -2.13 13.93
C ASN A 119 -21.62 -0.94 14.83
N GLU A 120 -20.42 -0.92 15.41
CA GLU A 120 -19.97 0.23 16.22
C GLU A 120 -19.86 1.50 15.36
N LEU A 121 -19.31 1.42 14.15
CA LEU A 121 -19.26 2.55 13.20
C LEU A 121 -20.67 3.08 12.85
N GLN A 122 -21.66 2.21 12.69
CA GLN A 122 -23.05 2.63 12.44
C GLN A 122 -23.61 3.47 13.59
N THR A 123 -23.18 3.24 14.84
CA THR A 123 -23.63 4.06 15.99
C THR A 123 -23.17 5.52 15.91
N TYR A 124 -22.14 5.83 15.13
CA TYR A 124 -21.68 7.20 14.83
C TYR A 124 -22.38 7.80 13.59
N GLY A 125 -23.34 7.08 12.99
CA GLY A 125 -24.10 7.51 11.82
C GLY A 125 -23.44 7.20 10.47
N HIS A 126 -22.37 6.39 10.44
CA HIS A 126 -21.77 5.94 9.19
C HIS A 126 -22.63 4.90 8.48
N ARG A 127 -22.60 4.91 7.15
CA ARG A 127 -23.17 3.87 6.30
C ARG A 127 -22.08 2.85 6.00
N VAL A 128 -22.24 1.62 6.49
CA VAL A 128 -21.17 0.61 6.45
C VAL A 128 -21.53 -0.53 5.52
N ARG A 129 -20.58 -0.87 4.65
CA ARG A 129 -20.63 -2.02 3.75
C ARG A 129 -19.47 -2.96 4.05
N LEU A 130 -19.75 -4.23 4.34
CA LEU A 130 -18.75 -5.28 4.47
C LEU A 130 -18.59 -6.00 3.12
N ALA A 131 -17.37 -5.98 2.59
CA ALA A 131 -16.99 -6.68 1.36
C ALA A 131 -16.13 -7.89 1.71
N THR A 132 -16.68 -9.09 1.51
CA THR A 132 -16.01 -10.36 1.81
C THR A 132 -16.56 -11.48 0.93
N HIS A 133 -16.16 -12.72 1.20
CA HIS A 133 -16.55 -13.90 0.44
C HIS A 133 -18.06 -14.13 0.45
N ASP A 134 -18.58 -14.64 -0.66
CA ASP A 134 -20.01 -14.85 -0.94
C ASP A 134 -20.71 -15.69 0.14
N VAL A 135 -20.01 -16.66 0.71
CA VAL A 135 -20.52 -17.55 1.77
C VAL A 135 -20.95 -16.81 3.04
N PHE A 136 -20.47 -15.58 3.26
CA PHE A 136 -20.77 -14.79 4.44
C PHE A 136 -21.93 -13.78 4.25
N ASP A 137 -22.55 -13.71 3.07
CA ASP A 137 -23.64 -12.75 2.77
C ASP A 137 -24.73 -12.73 3.86
N SER A 138 -25.32 -13.90 4.13
CA SER A 138 -26.37 -14.06 5.14
C SER A 138 -25.90 -13.63 6.53
N PHE A 139 -24.64 -13.91 6.88
CA PHE A 139 -24.08 -13.58 8.20
C PHE A 139 -23.91 -12.07 8.38
N VAL A 140 -23.44 -11.38 7.34
CA VAL A 140 -23.28 -9.92 7.32
C VAL A 140 -24.63 -9.21 7.36
N ARG A 141 -25.55 -9.58 6.46
CA ARG A 141 -26.86 -8.90 6.36
C ARG A 141 -27.73 -9.10 7.61
N LYS A 142 -27.69 -10.26 8.26
CA LYS A 142 -28.37 -10.48 9.55
C LYS A 142 -27.89 -9.53 10.65
N SER A 143 -26.67 -9.01 10.52
CA SER A 143 -26.08 -8.03 11.42
C SER A 143 -26.40 -6.58 11.03
N GLN A 144 -27.31 -6.36 10.07
CA GLN A 144 -27.75 -5.02 9.60
C GLN A 144 -26.66 -4.21 8.89
N LEU A 145 -25.64 -4.88 8.36
CA LEU A 145 -24.62 -4.27 7.50
C LEU A 145 -24.96 -4.50 6.01
N GLU A 146 -24.57 -3.56 5.14
CA GLU A 146 -24.58 -3.82 3.70
C GLU A 146 -23.52 -4.86 3.35
N PHE A 147 -23.78 -5.69 2.33
CA PHE A 147 -22.87 -6.73 1.88
C PHE A 147 -22.49 -6.53 0.41
N TYR A 148 -21.23 -6.83 0.08
CA TYR A 148 -20.78 -6.93 -1.30
C TYR A 148 -19.88 -8.16 -1.50
N PRO A 149 -20.18 -9.06 -2.46
CA PRO A 149 -19.35 -10.24 -2.70
C PRO A 149 -18.05 -9.83 -3.42
N ILE A 150 -16.92 -10.31 -2.90
CA ILE A 150 -15.63 -10.14 -3.57
C ILE A 150 -15.17 -11.39 -4.33
N GLY A 151 -15.91 -12.49 -4.25
CA GLY A 151 -15.49 -13.78 -4.80
C GLY A 151 -14.47 -14.51 -3.92
N GLY A 152 -13.98 -15.64 -4.43
CA GLY A 152 -13.12 -16.55 -3.70
C GLY A 152 -13.86 -17.34 -2.62
N ASP A 153 -13.34 -18.53 -2.30
CA ASP A 153 -13.89 -19.40 -1.25
C ASP A 153 -12.86 -19.52 -0.10
N PRO A 154 -13.20 -19.10 1.13
CA PRO A 154 -12.35 -19.26 2.31
C PRO A 154 -11.92 -20.70 2.53
N SER A 155 -12.80 -21.66 2.28
CA SER A 155 -12.54 -23.09 2.46
C SER A 155 -11.53 -23.57 1.43
N GLU A 156 -11.61 -23.11 0.17
CA GLU A 156 -10.60 -23.42 -0.84
C GLU A 156 -9.25 -22.74 -0.55
N LEU A 157 -9.26 -21.54 0.06
CA LEU A 157 -8.06 -20.82 0.51
C LEU A 157 -7.39 -21.56 1.68
N MET A 158 -8.16 -21.92 2.70
CA MET A 158 -7.70 -22.63 3.89
C MET A 158 -7.28 -24.06 3.58
N ALA A 159 -8.03 -24.81 2.77
CA ALA A 159 -7.65 -26.16 2.36
C ALA A 159 -6.37 -26.16 1.51
N TYR A 160 -6.14 -25.10 0.73
CA TYR A 160 -4.88 -24.92 0.02
C TYR A 160 -3.74 -24.63 1.00
N MET A 161 -3.92 -23.72 1.97
CA MET A 161 -2.93 -23.46 3.01
C MET A 161 -2.65 -24.73 3.83
N VAL A 162 -3.64 -25.54 4.17
CA VAL A 162 -3.36 -26.80 4.88
C VAL A 162 -2.58 -27.80 4.01
N LYS A 163 -2.90 -27.91 2.71
CA LYS A 163 -2.20 -28.82 1.78
C LYS A 163 -0.84 -28.32 1.29
N ASN A 164 -0.66 -27.00 1.29
CA ASN A 164 0.53 -26.27 0.89
C ASN A 164 0.74 -25.17 1.93
N PRO A 165 1.27 -25.54 3.10
CA PRO A 165 1.35 -24.62 4.23
C PRO A 165 2.14 -23.36 3.88
N GLY A 166 3.04 -23.41 2.89
CA GLY A 166 3.73 -22.21 2.42
C GLY A 166 2.91 -21.22 1.62
N LEU A 167 3.21 -19.93 1.86
CA LEU A 167 2.90 -18.81 0.96
C LEU A 167 3.36 -19.05 -0.49
N ILE A 168 4.35 -19.92 -0.70
CA ILE A 168 4.93 -20.24 -1.99
C ILE A 168 4.53 -21.68 -2.41
N PRO A 169 3.94 -21.86 -3.60
CA PRO A 169 3.52 -23.18 -4.08
C PRO A 169 4.68 -24.17 -4.19
N SER A 170 4.46 -25.40 -3.72
CA SER A 170 5.40 -26.52 -3.91
C SER A 170 5.54 -26.91 -5.39
N LEU A 171 6.65 -27.55 -5.78
CA LEU A 171 6.86 -28.12 -7.12
C LEU A 171 5.76 -29.11 -7.55
N LYS A 172 5.04 -29.73 -6.60
CA LYS A 172 3.87 -30.58 -6.86
C LYS A 172 2.64 -29.76 -7.25
N SER A 173 2.38 -28.63 -6.57
CA SER A 173 1.30 -27.69 -6.92
C SER A 173 1.52 -26.98 -8.26
N LEU A 174 2.78 -26.80 -8.68
CA LEU A 174 3.14 -26.30 -10.02
C LEU A 174 2.68 -27.23 -11.15
N LYS A 175 2.72 -28.56 -10.95
CA LYS A 175 2.30 -29.55 -11.97
C LYS A 175 0.78 -29.76 -12.03
N GLY A 176 0.04 -29.37 -11.00
CA GLY A 176 -1.41 -29.59 -10.88
C GLY A 176 -2.33 -28.48 -11.44
N GLY A 177 -1.77 -27.33 -11.85
CA GLY A 177 -2.57 -26.19 -12.35
C GLY A 177 -3.21 -25.32 -11.26
N ASP A 178 -2.95 -25.61 -9.98
CA ASP A 178 -3.50 -24.89 -8.83
C ASP A 178 -3.11 -23.40 -8.81
N ILE A 179 -1.90 -23.08 -9.27
CA ILE A 179 -1.38 -21.70 -9.29
C ILE A 179 -2.19 -20.81 -10.23
N GLN A 180 -2.53 -21.30 -11.43
CA GLN A 180 -3.31 -20.52 -12.39
C GLN A 180 -4.74 -20.29 -11.86
N LYS A 181 -5.37 -21.31 -11.24
CA LYS A 181 -6.68 -21.17 -10.59
C LYS A 181 -6.62 -20.12 -9.47
N LYS A 182 -5.59 -20.15 -8.63
CA LYS A 182 -5.43 -19.21 -7.51
C LYS A 182 -5.12 -17.79 -7.96
N ARG A 183 -4.28 -17.59 -8.97
CA ARG A 183 -4.03 -16.26 -9.56
C ARG A 183 -5.30 -15.66 -10.17
N LYS A 184 -6.14 -16.49 -10.79
CA LYS A 184 -7.48 -16.07 -11.26
C LYS A 184 -8.38 -15.66 -10.09
N MET A 185 -8.41 -16.44 -9.02
CA MET A 185 -9.17 -16.13 -7.81
C MET A 185 -8.69 -14.83 -7.14
N VAL A 186 -7.37 -14.58 -7.06
CA VAL A 186 -6.84 -13.30 -6.56
C VAL A 186 -7.29 -12.15 -7.45
N LYS A 187 -7.19 -12.30 -8.78
CA LYS A 187 -7.67 -11.27 -9.71
C LYS A 187 -9.16 -10.98 -9.56
N GLU A 188 -9.97 -12.01 -9.31
CA GLU A 188 -11.40 -11.88 -9.01
C GLU A 188 -11.62 -11.11 -7.70
N MET A 189 -10.89 -11.45 -6.62
CA MET A 189 -10.95 -10.72 -5.34
C MET A 189 -10.53 -9.26 -5.48
N LEU A 190 -9.47 -8.97 -6.22
CA LEU A 190 -9.04 -7.59 -6.50
C LEU A 190 -10.15 -6.79 -7.21
N GLU A 191 -10.76 -7.39 -8.23
CA GLU A 191 -11.88 -6.78 -8.97
C GLU A 191 -13.12 -6.63 -8.09
N GLY A 192 -13.45 -7.63 -7.26
CA GLY A 192 -14.55 -7.60 -6.31
C GLY A 192 -14.39 -6.49 -5.27
N CYS A 193 -13.20 -6.37 -4.68
CA CYS A 193 -12.84 -5.28 -3.78
C CYS A 193 -13.00 -3.91 -4.46
N TRP A 194 -12.54 -3.73 -5.70
CA TRP A 194 -12.76 -2.46 -6.42
C TRP A 194 -14.23 -2.16 -6.63
N ARG A 195 -15.01 -3.15 -7.09
CA ARG A 195 -16.45 -2.96 -7.33
C ARG A 195 -17.22 -2.64 -6.05
N SER A 196 -16.84 -3.24 -4.92
CA SER A 196 -17.47 -2.97 -3.63
C SER A 196 -17.45 -1.48 -3.24
N CYS A 197 -16.45 -0.73 -3.73
CA CYS A 197 -16.28 0.68 -3.45
C CYS A 197 -17.17 1.61 -4.27
N VAL A 198 -17.71 1.17 -5.42
CA VAL A 198 -18.34 2.08 -6.41
C VAL A 198 -19.63 1.54 -7.04
N GLN A 199 -19.90 0.24 -6.93
CA GLN A 199 -21.10 -0.38 -7.49
C GLN A 199 -22.25 -0.37 -6.48
N PRO A 200 -23.50 -0.30 -6.95
CA PRO A 200 -24.66 -0.43 -6.08
C PRO A 200 -24.70 -1.79 -5.37
N ASP A 201 -25.46 -1.89 -4.29
CA ASP A 201 -25.76 -3.19 -3.67
C ASP A 201 -26.51 -4.08 -4.68
N ALA A 202 -26.04 -5.32 -4.83
CA ALA A 202 -26.51 -6.22 -5.88
C ALA A 202 -27.98 -6.66 -5.72
N LEU A 203 -28.51 -6.64 -4.50
CA LEU A 203 -29.89 -7.07 -4.21
C LEU A 203 -30.89 -5.91 -4.27
N THR A 204 -30.53 -4.79 -3.64
CA THR A 204 -31.42 -3.63 -3.49
C THR A 204 -31.26 -2.62 -4.62
N GLY A 205 -30.16 -2.68 -5.38
CA GLY A 205 -29.82 -1.66 -6.39
C GLY A 205 -29.40 -0.32 -5.78
N THR A 206 -29.28 -0.23 -4.44
CA THR A 206 -28.97 1.03 -3.75
C THR A 206 -27.56 1.50 -4.12
N PRO A 207 -27.40 2.71 -4.71
CA PRO A 207 -26.10 3.25 -5.04
C PRO A 207 -25.19 3.38 -3.82
N PHE A 208 -23.88 3.21 -4.03
CA PHE A 208 -22.88 3.35 -2.98
C PHE A 208 -21.54 3.74 -3.60
N VAL A 209 -20.94 4.82 -3.09
CA VAL A 209 -19.54 5.16 -3.33
C VAL A 209 -18.84 5.36 -2.00
N ALA A 210 -17.73 4.67 -1.80
CA ALA A 210 -16.94 4.75 -0.57
C ALA A 210 -16.30 6.14 -0.40
N ASP A 211 -16.38 6.64 0.83
CA ASP A 211 -15.72 7.86 1.31
C ASP A 211 -14.49 7.54 2.17
N ALA A 212 -14.37 6.29 2.65
CA ALA A 212 -13.20 5.74 3.33
C ALA A 212 -13.18 4.20 3.19
N ILE A 213 -11.99 3.60 3.33
CA ILE A 213 -11.77 2.15 3.28
C ILE A 213 -11.14 1.69 4.58
N ILE A 214 -11.68 0.62 5.17
CA ILE A 214 -11.01 -0.19 6.19
C ILE A 214 -10.70 -1.55 5.56
N ALA A 215 -9.53 -2.12 5.78
CA ALA A 215 -9.21 -3.42 5.20
C ALA A 215 -8.24 -4.24 6.03
N ASN A 216 -8.26 -5.57 5.86
CA ASN A 216 -7.16 -6.41 6.30
C ASN A 216 -6.11 -6.60 5.18
N PRO A 217 -4.82 -6.80 5.51
CA PRO A 217 -3.75 -6.96 4.51
C PRO A 217 -3.99 -8.06 3.46
N PRO A 218 -4.56 -9.25 3.80
CA PRO A 218 -4.84 -10.30 2.83
C PRO A 218 -5.76 -9.90 1.66
N SER A 219 -6.43 -8.75 1.72
CA SER A 219 -7.25 -8.25 0.60
C SER A 219 -6.43 -7.75 -0.59
N PHE A 220 -5.20 -7.28 -0.40
CA PHE A 220 -4.25 -6.71 -1.39
C PHE A 220 -4.75 -5.52 -2.24
N ALA A 221 -6.06 -5.33 -2.39
CA ALA A 221 -6.67 -4.30 -3.23
C ALA A 221 -6.72 -2.93 -2.55
N HIS A 222 -6.65 -2.90 -1.22
CA HIS A 222 -6.97 -1.77 -0.35
C HIS A 222 -6.31 -0.44 -0.78
N VAL A 223 -4.98 -0.39 -0.84
CA VAL A 223 -4.21 0.84 -1.12
C VAL A 223 -4.42 1.31 -2.56
N HIS A 224 -4.67 0.38 -3.46
CA HIS A 224 -4.93 0.67 -4.86
C HIS A 224 -6.35 1.23 -5.08
N CYS A 225 -7.35 0.67 -4.38
CA CYS A 225 -8.71 1.22 -4.36
C CYS A 225 -8.72 2.63 -3.76
N ALA A 226 -8.04 2.82 -2.62
CA ALA A 226 -7.91 4.11 -1.96
C ALA A 226 -7.20 5.14 -2.86
N GLN A 227 -6.15 4.73 -3.59
CA GLN A 227 -5.48 5.55 -4.59
C GLN A 227 -6.42 5.99 -5.71
N ALA A 228 -7.20 5.08 -6.29
CA ALA A 228 -8.11 5.41 -7.39
C ALA A 228 -9.25 6.36 -6.97
N LEU A 229 -9.75 6.21 -5.74
CA LEU A 229 -10.85 7.01 -5.18
C LEU A 229 -10.40 8.33 -4.54
N SER A 230 -9.11 8.42 -4.18
CA SER A 230 -8.54 9.50 -3.35
C SER A 230 -9.26 9.66 -2.00
N VAL A 231 -9.47 8.53 -1.31
CA VAL A 231 -10.16 8.44 -0.01
C VAL A 231 -9.24 7.84 1.06
N PRO A 232 -9.44 8.13 2.36
CA PRO A 232 -8.64 7.54 3.42
C PRO A 232 -8.69 6.01 3.44
N LEU A 233 -7.58 5.39 3.85
CA LEU A 233 -7.44 3.96 4.07
C LEU A 233 -6.91 3.72 5.48
N HIS A 234 -7.49 2.75 6.18
CA HIS A 234 -7.04 2.25 7.46
C HIS A 234 -6.91 0.73 7.42
N LEU A 235 -5.75 0.19 7.79
CA LEU A 235 -5.55 -1.24 7.87
C LEU A 235 -5.83 -1.75 9.28
N MET A 236 -6.59 -2.82 9.41
CA MET A 236 -6.82 -3.44 10.71
C MET A 236 -6.58 -4.93 10.62
N PHE A 237 -5.91 -5.49 11.63
CA PHE A 237 -5.58 -6.91 11.58
C PHE A 237 -5.38 -7.54 12.95
N THR A 238 -5.56 -8.85 12.99
CA THR A 238 -5.42 -9.65 14.22
C THR A 238 -4.00 -10.15 14.41
N MET A 239 -3.14 -10.18 13.40
CA MET A 239 -1.76 -10.65 13.54
C MET A 239 -0.75 -9.58 13.09
N PRO A 240 0.49 -9.56 13.63
CA PRO A 240 1.47 -8.56 13.26
C PRO A 240 1.81 -8.56 11.77
N TRP A 241 1.86 -7.37 11.18
CA TRP A 241 2.14 -7.15 9.75
C TRP A 241 3.08 -5.95 9.50
N SER A 242 3.44 -5.21 10.55
CA SER A 242 4.29 -4.02 10.49
C SER A 242 5.63 -4.32 11.12
N SER A 243 6.70 -3.94 10.43
CA SER A 243 8.08 -4.15 10.84
C SER A 243 8.32 -3.69 12.28
N THR A 244 8.92 -4.56 13.10
CA THR A 244 9.36 -4.26 14.46
C THR A 244 10.53 -5.16 14.85
N ARG A 245 11.34 -4.65 15.79
CA ARG A 245 12.41 -5.37 16.47
C ARG A 245 11.93 -6.27 17.61
N ALA A 246 10.70 -6.10 18.08
CA ALA A 246 10.17 -6.80 19.26
C ALA A 246 9.92 -8.30 19.00
N PHE A 247 9.39 -8.66 17.84
CA PHE A 247 9.05 -10.03 17.47
C PHE A 247 9.08 -10.19 15.94
N PRO A 248 9.35 -11.41 15.43
CA PRO A 248 9.44 -11.64 13.99
C PRO A 248 8.05 -11.62 13.33
N HIS A 249 8.04 -11.50 12.01
CA HIS A 249 6.86 -11.68 11.19
C HIS A 249 6.26 -13.09 11.46
N PRO A 250 4.96 -13.21 11.76
CA PRO A 250 4.35 -14.50 12.14
C PRO A 250 4.55 -15.61 11.09
N LEU A 251 4.55 -15.24 9.81
CA LEU A 251 4.77 -16.16 8.68
C LEU A 251 6.24 -16.51 8.40
N ALA A 252 7.20 -16.10 9.24
CA ALA A 252 8.61 -16.36 9.07
C ALA A 252 9.18 -17.28 10.17
N ASN A 253 10.00 -18.26 9.76
CA ASN A 253 10.84 -19.08 10.64
C ASN A 253 12.28 -18.55 10.55
N LEU A 254 12.77 -17.95 11.62
CA LEU A 254 14.13 -17.40 11.64
C LEU A 254 15.17 -18.51 11.84
N LYS A 255 16.11 -18.62 10.90
CA LYS A 255 17.28 -19.49 11.02
C LYS A 255 18.53 -18.63 11.14
N PHE A 256 19.10 -18.59 12.34
CA PHE A 256 20.42 -18.03 12.59
C PHE A 256 21.46 -19.04 12.12
N GLY A 257 22.39 -18.61 11.26
CA GLY A 257 23.51 -19.46 10.89
C GLY A 257 24.68 -19.32 11.87
N ASP A 258 25.68 -20.19 11.71
CA ASP A 258 26.81 -20.33 12.63
C ASP A 258 27.66 -19.05 12.76
N LYS A 259 27.53 -18.12 11.82
CA LYS A 259 28.32 -16.88 11.79
C LYS A 259 27.76 -15.79 12.71
N GLY A 260 26.52 -15.90 13.17
CA GLY A 260 25.92 -14.98 14.15
C GLY A 260 25.94 -13.50 13.72
N VAL A 261 25.87 -13.22 12.41
CA VAL A 261 26.08 -11.86 11.87
C VAL A 261 24.93 -10.90 12.22
N VAL A 262 23.73 -11.43 12.40
CA VAL A 262 22.50 -10.65 12.65
C VAL A 262 21.93 -11.01 14.02
N ASP A 263 21.78 -10.02 14.90
CA ASP A 263 21.15 -10.22 16.21
C ASP A 263 19.63 -10.43 16.09
N GLN A 264 19.01 -10.97 17.14
CA GLN A 264 17.57 -11.29 17.15
C GLN A 264 16.67 -10.09 16.82
N MET A 265 16.98 -8.89 17.32
CA MET A 265 16.14 -7.71 17.10
C MET A 265 16.19 -7.27 15.64
N THR A 266 17.38 -7.29 15.04
CA THR A 266 17.56 -7.00 13.61
C THR A 266 16.90 -8.09 12.75
N ALA A 267 17.02 -9.36 13.14
CA ALA A 267 16.37 -10.48 12.47
C ALA A 267 14.85 -10.38 12.47
N ASN A 268 14.26 -9.99 13.60
CA ASN A 268 12.82 -9.72 13.72
C ASN A 268 12.38 -8.68 12.70
N PHE A 269 13.08 -7.54 12.62
CA PHE A 269 12.74 -6.46 11.69
C PHE A 269 12.86 -6.90 10.23
N VAL A 270 13.97 -7.54 9.85
CA VAL A 270 14.24 -7.99 8.47
C VAL A 270 13.22 -9.04 7.99
N SER A 271 12.67 -9.83 8.89
CA SER A 271 11.68 -10.86 8.54
C SER A 271 10.43 -10.31 7.86
N TYR A 272 9.97 -9.12 8.25
CA TYR A 272 8.81 -8.46 7.64
C TYR A 272 9.09 -8.08 6.19
N SER A 273 10.26 -7.49 5.92
CA SER A 273 10.67 -7.14 4.56
C SER A 273 10.74 -8.38 3.67
N ILE A 274 11.30 -9.49 4.16
CA ILE A 274 11.42 -10.71 3.36
C ILE A 274 10.04 -11.29 3.00
N VAL A 275 9.11 -11.35 3.96
CA VAL A 275 7.76 -11.88 3.70
C VAL A 275 6.99 -10.99 2.73
N GLU A 276 7.05 -9.67 2.89
CA GLU A 276 6.40 -8.73 1.98
C GLU A 276 6.99 -8.80 0.56
N TRP A 277 8.30 -8.95 0.45
CA TRP A 277 8.98 -9.11 -0.84
C TRP A 277 8.55 -10.37 -1.57
N LEU A 278 8.52 -11.51 -0.87
CA LEU A 278 8.05 -12.78 -1.43
C LEU A 278 6.58 -12.71 -1.83
N THR A 279 5.75 -12.05 -1.03
CA THR A 279 4.33 -11.82 -1.33
C THR A 279 4.17 -10.99 -2.62
N TRP A 280 4.93 -9.90 -2.74
CA TRP A 280 4.90 -9.06 -3.94
C TRP A 280 5.49 -9.76 -5.17
N GLN A 281 6.51 -10.60 -5.03
CA GLN A 281 7.04 -11.41 -6.13
C GLN A 281 5.99 -12.39 -6.68
N GLY A 282 5.15 -12.96 -5.81
CA GLY A 282 4.11 -13.91 -6.20
C GLY A 282 2.88 -13.27 -6.86
N LEU A 283 2.54 -12.03 -6.47
CA LEU A 283 1.25 -11.39 -6.82
C LEU A 283 1.38 -10.05 -7.55
N GLY A 284 2.56 -9.42 -7.55
CA GLY A 284 2.76 -8.06 -8.03
C GLY A 284 2.41 -7.89 -9.51
N ASP A 285 2.59 -8.92 -10.33
CA ASP A 285 2.21 -8.91 -11.74
C ASP A 285 0.68 -8.99 -11.94
N VAL A 286 -0.02 -9.83 -11.17
CA VAL A 286 -1.50 -9.89 -11.14
C VAL A 286 -2.08 -8.55 -10.69
N ILE A 287 -1.53 -8.00 -9.60
CA ILE A 287 -1.92 -6.69 -9.05
C ILE A 287 -1.70 -5.60 -10.10
N ASN A 288 -0.53 -5.56 -10.75
CA ASN A 288 -0.22 -4.56 -11.76
C ASN A 288 -1.08 -4.69 -13.03
N GLU A 289 -1.41 -5.91 -13.45
CA GLU A 289 -2.34 -6.13 -14.56
C GLU A 289 -3.75 -5.59 -14.22
N TRP A 290 -4.23 -5.87 -13.01
CA TRP A 290 -5.50 -5.32 -12.52
C TRP A 290 -5.46 -3.80 -12.32
N ARG A 291 -4.37 -3.24 -11.79
CA ARG A 291 -4.20 -1.78 -11.66
C ARG A 291 -4.38 -1.04 -12.99
N LYS A 292 -3.92 -1.63 -14.10
CA LYS A 292 -4.15 -1.07 -15.45
C LYS A 292 -5.63 -1.04 -15.84
N SER A 293 -6.44 -2.02 -15.38
CA SER A 293 -7.88 -2.07 -15.68
C SER A 293 -8.64 -0.91 -15.01
N ILE A 294 -8.12 -0.41 -13.88
CA ILE A 294 -8.63 0.75 -13.16
C ILE A 294 -7.81 2.03 -13.42
N ASP A 295 -7.10 2.11 -14.55
CA ASP A 295 -6.32 3.27 -15.03
C ASP A 295 -5.10 3.68 -14.17
N LEU A 296 -4.74 2.90 -13.15
CA LEU A 296 -3.58 3.17 -12.30
C LEU A 296 -2.26 2.79 -12.98
N GLU A 297 -1.17 3.40 -12.52
CA GLU A 297 0.20 3.04 -12.92
C GLU A 297 0.66 1.76 -12.25
N GLU A 298 1.60 1.06 -12.88
CA GLU A 298 2.22 -0.10 -12.23
C GLU A 298 3.01 0.36 -10.99
N VAL A 299 2.96 -0.45 -9.94
CA VAL A 299 3.81 -0.32 -8.78
C VAL A 299 5.11 -1.08 -9.08
N PRO A 300 6.28 -0.43 -8.96
CA PRO A 300 7.56 -1.09 -9.12
C PRO A 300 7.78 -2.20 -8.09
N PHE A 301 8.59 -3.19 -8.44
CA PHE A 301 8.94 -4.30 -7.56
C PHE A 301 9.54 -3.84 -6.22
N SER A 302 10.36 -2.79 -6.23
CA SER A 302 11.01 -2.22 -5.05
C SER A 302 10.07 -1.47 -4.09
N GLU A 303 8.90 -1.02 -4.57
CA GLU A 303 7.97 -0.19 -3.80
C GLU A 303 6.81 -0.99 -3.24
N GLY A 304 6.37 -2.03 -3.97
CA GLY A 304 5.25 -2.88 -3.57
C GLY A 304 5.32 -3.39 -2.14
N PRO A 305 6.43 -4.02 -1.71
CA PRO A 305 6.59 -4.58 -0.37
C PRO A 305 6.57 -3.54 0.77
N VAL A 306 6.72 -2.26 0.47
CA VAL A 306 6.85 -1.19 1.48
C VAL A 306 5.75 -0.14 1.38
N LEU A 307 4.70 -0.38 0.57
CA LEU A 307 3.64 0.60 0.32
C LEU A 307 2.96 1.09 1.61
N ALA A 308 2.68 0.20 2.56
CA ALA A 308 2.02 0.57 3.81
C ALA A 308 2.88 1.54 4.65
N GLU A 309 4.18 1.26 4.74
CA GLU A 309 5.15 2.08 5.47
C GLU A 309 5.42 3.41 4.78
N VAL A 310 5.73 3.39 3.47
CA VAL A 310 6.05 4.58 2.68
C VAL A 310 4.88 5.56 2.60
N GLN A 311 3.65 5.05 2.49
CA GLN A 311 2.44 5.87 2.46
C GLN A 311 1.91 6.23 3.87
N LYS A 312 2.58 5.76 4.93
CA LYS A 312 2.17 5.92 6.33
C LYS A 312 0.69 5.60 6.52
N ILE A 313 0.30 4.41 6.07
CA ILE A 313 -1.08 3.95 6.16
C ILE A 313 -1.39 3.68 7.65
N PRO A 314 -2.40 4.34 8.23
CA PRO A 314 -2.86 4.04 9.58
C PRO A 314 -3.14 2.55 9.76
N PHE A 315 -2.68 1.98 10.87
CA PHE A 315 -2.82 0.56 11.16
C PHE A 315 -3.34 0.35 12.58
N THR A 316 -4.35 -0.49 12.78
CA THR A 316 -4.80 -0.88 14.12
C THR A 316 -4.76 -2.39 14.28
N TYR A 317 -4.11 -2.84 15.34
CA TYR A 317 -4.02 -4.23 15.70
C TYR A 317 -5.10 -4.61 16.71
N CYS A 318 -5.85 -5.65 16.38
CA CYS A 318 -7.05 -6.08 17.09
C CYS A 318 -6.72 -7.16 18.14
N TRP A 319 -5.74 -6.88 18.99
CA TRP A 319 -5.36 -7.73 20.13
C TRP A 319 -5.18 -6.93 21.41
N SER A 320 -5.20 -7.63 22.55
CA SER A 320 -5.02 -7.01 23.86
C SER A 320 -3.61 -6.47 24.05
N PRO A 321 -3.44 -5.16 24.37
CA PRO A 321 -2.14 -4.61 24.75
C PRO A 321 -1.59 -5.22 26.06
N ALA A 322 -2.44 -5.85 26.88
CA ALA A 322 -2.00 -6.57 28.07
C ALA A 322 -1.30 -7.90 27.73
N LEU A 323 -1.62 -8.50 26.57
CA LEU A 323 -0.95 -9.70 26.07
C LEU A 323 0.26 -9.34 25.21
N VAL A 324 0.05 -8.49 24.19
CA VAL A 324 1.12 -8.01 23.29
C VAL A 324 1.09 -6.48 23.29
N PRO A 325 1.98 -5.81 24.06
CA PRO A 325 2.00 -4.35 24.10
C PRO A 325 2.45 -3.78 22.75
N LYS A 326 2.06 -2.53 22.47
CA LYS A 326 2.58 -1.77 21.32
C LYS A 326 4.11 -1.71 21.41
N PRO A 327 4.85 -2.24 20.41
CA PRO A 327 6.30 -2.05 20.30
C PRO A 327 6.70 -0.58 20.32
N GLN A 328 7.83 -0.28 20.96
CA GLN A 328 8.34 1.09 21.11
C GLN A 328 8.82 1.70 19.78
N ASP A 329 9.18 0.86 18.81
CA ASP A 329 9.62 1.26 17.49
C ASP A 329 8.47 1.43 16.48
N TRP A 330 7.22 1.21 16.90
CA TRP A 330 6.06 1.51 16.06
C TRP A 330 5.65 2.97 16.12
N PRO A 331 5.37 3.59 14.95
CA PRO A 331 4.98 4.99 14.89
C PRO A 331 3.60 5.26 15.49
N ALA A 332 3.30 6.54 15.72
CA ALA A 332 2.03 7.00 16.29
C ALA A 332 0.77 6.63 15.47
N TYR A 333 0.90 6.37 14.16
CA TYR A 333 -0.23 5.95 13.31
C TYR A 333 -0.53 4.45 13.37
N ILE A 334 0.20 3.70 14.20
CA ILE A 334 -0.01 2.27 14.44
C ILE A 334 -0.48 2.06 15.88
N ASP A 335 -1.68 1.52 16.07
CA ASP A 335 -2.30 1.33 17.37
C ASP A 335 -2.53 -0.14 17.70
N VAL A 336 -2.60 -0.45 19.01
CA VAL A 336 -3.07 -1.74 19.54
C VAL A 336 -4.29 -1.44 20.38
N CYS A 337 -5.46 -1.95 19.99
CA CYS A 337 -6.74 -1.44 20.51
C CYS A 337 -7.43 -2.37 21.52
N GLY A 338 -7.07 -3.65 21.58
CA GLY A 338 -7.84 -4.68 22.27
C GLY A 338 -8.45 -5.68 21.29
N PHE A 339 -8.80 -6.87 21.77
CA PHE A 339 -9.53 -7.85 20.96
C PHE A 339 -10.97 -7.40 20.68
N PHE A 340 -11.50 -7.80 19.52
CA PHE A 340 -12.90 -7.55 19.16
C PHE A 340 -13.79 -8.66 19.71
N PHE A 341 -14.27 -8.46 20.92
CA PHE A 341 -15.26 -9.34 21.53
C PHE A 341 -16.68 -8.93 21.16
N ARG A 342 -17.59 -9.91 21.17
CA ARG A 342 -19.03 -9.71 21.06
C ARG A 342 -19.70 -10.21 22.34
N GLU A 343 -20.97 -9.86 22.51
CA GLU A 343 -21.76 -10.47 23.57
C GLU A 343 -21.89 -11.99 23.36
N PRO A 344 -21.73 -12.79 24.43
CA PRO A 344 -21.95 -14.23 24.35
C PRO A 344 -23.38 -14.52 23.87
N PRO A 345 -23.56 -15.47 22.94
CA PRO A 345 -24.91 -15.85 22.53
C PRO A 345 -25.65 -16.51 23.71
N GLN A 346 -26.96 -16.30 23.80
CA GLN A 346 -27.77 -17.13 24.69
C GLN A 346 -27.66 -18.59 24.24
N TYR A 347 -27.15 -19.44 25.13
CA TYR A 347 -26.89 -20.84 24.84
C TYR A 347 -27.35 -21.69 26.02
N SER A 348 -28.10 -22.74 25.71
CA SER A 348 -28.47 -23.79 26.68
C SER A 348 -27.75 -25.06 26.27
N PRO A 349 -26.90 -25.63 27.13
CA PRO A 349 -26.18 -26.85 26.79
C PRO A 349 -27.15 -28.04 26.65
N PRO A 350 -26.85 -28.98 25.72
CA PRO A 350 -27.49 -30.28 25.69
C PRO A 350 -27.43 -31.00 27.06
N ALA A 351 -28.42 -31.84 27.35
CA ALA A 351 -28.60 -32.45 28.66
C ALA A 351 -27.41 -33.30 29.10
N ASP A 352 -26.82 -34.03 28.16
CA ASP A 352 -25.62 -34.87 28.32
C ASP A 352 -24.37 -34.03 28.66
N LEU A 353 -24.14 -32.91 27.97
CA LEU A 353 -23.06 -31.98 28.30
C LEU A 353 -23.27 -31.36 29.69
N ALA A 354 -24.50 -30.95 30.00
CA ALA A 354 -24.83 -30.37 31.29
C ALA A 354 -24.64 -31.39 32.43
N GLU A 355 -24.99 -32.65 32.20
CA GLU A 355 -24.78 -33.75 33.14
C GLU A 355 -23.29 -34.06 33.32
N PHE A 356 -22.52 -34.15 32.24
CA PHE A 356 -21.08 -34.33 32.29
C PHE A 356 -20.41 -33.22 33.12
N LEU A 357 -20.76 -31.96 32.89
CA LEU A 357 -20.22 -30.83 33.66
C LEU A 357 -20.54 -30.94 35.15
N ARG A 358 -21.76 -31.36 35.54
CA ARG A 358 -22.18 -31.51 36.95
C ARG A 358 -21.54 -32.71 37.66
N ASN A 359 -21.35 -33.83 36.96
CA ASN A 359 -20.98 -35.11 37.59
C ASN A 359 -19.45 -35.29 37.78
N GLY A 360 -18.74 -34.27 38.24
CA GLY A 360 -17.32 -34.39 38.62
C GLY A 360 -16.52 -33.07 38.63
N PRO A 361 -15.17 -33.14 38.73
CA PRO A 361 -14.30 -31.96 38.73
C PRO A 361 -14.31 -31.18 37.41
N THR A 362 -14.15 -29.86 37.43
CA THR A 362 -14.16 -29.02 36.22
C THR A 362 -13.22 -29.57 35.13
N PRO A 363 -13.72 -29.88 33.92
CA PRO A 363 -12.89 -30.49 32.88
C PRO A 363 -11.97 -29.48 32.19
N ILE A 364 -10.98 -29.97 31.44
CA ILE A 364 -10.24 -29.17 30.46
C ILE A 364 -10.93 -29.22 29.08
N TYR A 365 -10.68 -28.24 28.23
CA TYR A 365 -11.12 -28.26 26.83
C TYR A 365 -9.96 -28.55 25.88
N ILE A 366 -10.17 -29.43 24.90
CA ILE A 366 -9.24 -29.67 23.79
C ILE A 366 -10.00 -29.54 22.46
N GLY A 367 -9.56 -28.63 21.59
CA GLY A 367 -10.17 -28.47 20.26
C GLY A 367 -9.30 -27.72 19.27
N PHE A 368 -9.10 -28.32 18.10
CA PHE A 368 -8.25 -27.76 17.04
C PHE A 368 -9.02 -27.00 15.95
N GLY A 369 -10.34 -26.84 16.09
CA GLY A 369 -11.16 -26.07 15.14
C GLY A 369 -11.31 -26.76 13.77
N SER A 370 -11.43 -25.96 12.72
CA SER A 370 -11.64 -26.41 11.33
C SER A 370 -10.36 -26.89 10.63
N ILE A 371 -9.43 -27.49 11.38
CA ILE A 371 -8.19 -28.04 10.82
C ILE A 371 -8.47 -29.46 10.31
N VAL A 372 -8.00 -29.75 9.10
CA VAL A 372 -7.98 -31.11 8.54
C VAL A 372 -6.79 -31.84 9.14
N ILE A 373 -7.04 -32.90 9.89
CA ILE A 373 -6.04 -33.74 10.53
C ILE A 373 -5.86 -34.99 9.68
N ASP A 374 -4.63 -35.30 9.28
CA ASP A 374 -4.32 -36.43 8.40
C ASP A 374 -4.67 -37.79 9.03
N ASP A 375 -4.46 -37.94 10.34
CA ASP A 375 -4.74 -39.17 11.11
C ASP A 375 -5.55 -38.83 12.39
N PRO A 376 -6.89 -38.71 12.27
CA PRO A 376 -7.76 -38.37 13.40
C PRO A 376 -7.77 -39.42 14.51
N ASP A 377 -7.59 -40.71 14.16
CA ASP A 377 -7.61 -41.82 15.12
C ASP A 377 -6.38 -41.78 16.02
N ARG A 378 -5.19 -41.62 15.42
CA ARG A 378 -3.94 -41.44 16.17
C ARG A 378 -3.99 -40.20 17.06
N MET A 379 -4.51 -39.09 16.54
CA MET A 379 -4.69 -37.87 17.33
C MET A 379 -5.59 -38.13 18.53
N THR A 380 -6.76 -38.75 18.30
CA THR A 380 -7.72 -39.07 19.37
C THR A 380 -7.07 -39.94 20.46
N LYS A 381 -6.28 -40.95 20.06
CA LYS A 381 -5.55 -41.82 20.98
C LYS A 381 -4.57 -41.02 21.85
N ILE A 382 -3.76 -40.14 21.25
CA ILE A 382 -2.81 -39.27 21.98
C ILE A 382 -3.55 -38.40 23.01
N LEU A 383 -4.67 -37.78 22.62
CA LEU A 383 -5.45 -36.92 23.51
C LEU A 383 -6.01 -37.71 24.71
N VAL A 384 -6.64 -38.86 24.46
CA VAL A 384 -7.23 -39.70 25.51
C VAL A 384 -6.16 -40.27 26.45
N GLU A 385 -5.00 -40.68 25.91
CA GLU A 385 -3.87 -41.16 26.72
C GLU A 385 -3.32 -40.07 27.64
N ALA A 386 -3.16 -38.84 27.16
CA ALA A 386 -2.70 -37.72 27.98
C ALA A 386 -3.69 -37.35 29.10
N VAL A 387 -4.99 -37.37 28.78
CA VAL A 387 -6.07 -37.13 29.76
C VAL A 387 -6.05 -38.21 30.86
N ARG A 388 -5.95 -39.48 30.47
CA ARG A 388 -5.83 -40.60 31.42
C ARG A 388 -4.57 -40.51 32.28
N ALA A 389 -3.42 -40.17 31.68
CA ALA A 389 -2.13 -40.04 32.38
C ALA A 389 -2.07 -38.87 33.37
N THR A 390 -2.99 -37.92 33.26
CA THR A 390 -3.11 -36.77 34.17
C THR A 390 -4.28 -36.88 35.15
N GLY A 391 -5.18 -37.85 34.94
CA GLY A 391 -6.34 -38.09 35.81
C GLY A 391 -7.38 -36.96 35.79
N VAL A 392 -7.42 -36.19 34.70
CA VAL A 392 -8.36 -35.07 34.54
C VAL A 392 -9.55 -35.50 33.71
N ARG A 393 -10.66 -34.76 33.81
CA ARG A 393 -11.76 -34.87 32.85
C ARG A 393 -11.54 -33.93 31.67
N ALA A 394 -11.96 -34.32 30.47
CA ALA A 394 -11.76 -33.51 29.27
C ALA A 394 -13.01 -33.42 28.39
N ILE A 395 -13.20 -32.26 27.77
CA ILE A 395 -14.13 -32.05 26.68
C ILE A 395 -13.31 -31.94 25.41
N ILE A 396 -13.50 -32.86 24.47
CA ILE A 396 -12.79 -32.88 23.18
C ILE A 396 -13.77 -32.48 22.08
N SER A 397 -13.48 -31.38 21.38
CA SER A 397 -14.27 -30.98 20.21
C SER A 397 -14.01 -31.92 19.04
N LYS A 398 -15.06 -32.49 18.45
CA LYS A 398 -14.97 -33.37 17.27
C LYS A 398 -14.37 -32.65 16.06
N GLY A 399 -14.69 -31.36 15.90
CA GLY A 399 -14.21 -30.51 14.81
C GLY A 399 -14.52 -31.07 13.41
N TRP A 400 -13.83 -30.55 12.39
CA TRP A 400 -13.97 -31.00 10.98
C TRP A 400 -13.37 -32.39 10.73
N SER A 401 -12.48 -32.83 11.62
CA SER A 401 -11.78 -34.11 11.51
C SER A 401 -12.52 -35.26 12.21
N ASN A 402 -13.70 -34.99 12.78
CA ASN A 402 -14.56 -35.96 13.48
C ASN A 402 -13.79 -36.81 14.53
N LEU A 403 -13.00 -36.15 15.38
CA LEU A 403 -12.27 -36.79 16.48
C LEU A 403 -13.24 -37.56 17.38
N GLY A 404 -12.91 -38.81 17.75
CA GLY A 404 -13.82 -39.68 18.48
C GLY A 404 -13.56 -41.16 18.25
N GLY A 405 -14.59 -41.99 18.47
CA GLY A 405 -14.54 -43.43 18.19
C GLY A 405 -13.94 -44.30 19.32
N VAL A 406 -13.62 -43.70 20.47
CA VAL A 406 -13.13 -44.42 21.66
C VAL A 406 -14.05 -44.10 22.84
N GLU A 407 -14.58 -45.12 23.51
CA GLU A 407 -15.30 -44.91 24.76
C GLU A 407 -14.31 -44.58 25.90
N ALA A 408 -14.55 -43.45 26.56
CA ALA A 408 -13.77 -43.00 27.72
C ALA A 408 -14.69 -42.21 28.64
N GLU A 409 -14.95 -42.73 29.85
CA GLU A 409 -15.86 -42.12 30.82
C GLU A 409 -15.43 -40.70 31.24
N ASP A 410 -14.13 -40.43 31.26
CA ASP A 410 -13.56 -39.12 31.61
C ASP A 410 -13.55 -38.11 30.46
N VAL A 411 -14.01 -38.49 29.26
CA VAL A 411 -13.95 -37.68 28.05
C VAL A 411 -15.32 -37.49 27.43
N PHE A 412 -15.72 -36.23 27.25
CA PHE A 412 -16.93 -35.88 26.51
C PHE A 412 -16.58 -35.36 25.11
N PHE A 413 -17.04 -36.05 24.07
CA PHE A 413 -16.85 -35.62 22.68
C PHE A 413 -17.93 -34.63 22.23
N LEU A 414 -17.55 -33.36 22.14
CA LEU A 414 -18.45 -32.24 21.89
C LEU A 414 -18.60 -31.91 20.39
N GLY A 415 -19.83 -31.64 19.98
CA GLY A 415 -20.14 -31.02 18.68
C GLY A 415 -19.93 -29.50 18.68
N ASP A 416 -20.79 -28.77 17.99
CA ASP A 416 -20.73 -27.30 17.98
C ASP A 416 -21.20 -26.70 19.31
N CYS A 417 -20.38 -25.81 19.89
CA CYS A 417 -20.68 -25.08 21.11
C CYS A 417 -20.00 -23.70 21.10
N PRO A 418 -20.68 -22.61 21.51
CA PRO A 418 -20.06 -21.30 21.61
C PRO A 418 -18.91 -21.28 22.62
N HIS A 419 -17.70 -20.93 22.15
CA HIS A 419 -16.50 -20.87 23.01
C HIS A 419 -16.66 -19.87 24.16
N GLU A 420 -17.39 -18.77 23.94
CA GLU A 420 -17.63 -17.75 24.96
C GLU A 420 -18.34 -18.33 26.20
N TRP A 421 -19.24 -19.30 26.00
CA TRP A 421 -19.92 -20.02 27.08
C TRP A 421 -19.08 -21.20 27.59
N LEU A 422 -18.52 -22.00 26.67
CA LEU A 422 -17.79 -23.21 27.03
C LEU A 422 -16.56 -22.90 27.89
N PHE A 423 -15.80 -21.87 27.54
CA PHE A 423 -14.54 -21.56 28.23
C PHE A 423 -14.74 -21.00 29.64
N ALA A 424 -15.94 -20.54 29.97
CA ALA A 424 -16.31 -20.20 31.35
C ALA A 424 -16.47 -21.44 32.24
N ASN A 425 -16.67 -22.62 31.65
CA ASN A 425 -17.00 -23.88 32.34
C ASN A 425 -15.85 -24.90 32.35
N VAL A 426 -14.63 -24.48 32.01
CA VAL A 426 -13.44 -25.37 31.95
C VAL A 426 -12.29 -24.84 32.80
N ALA A 427 -11.34 -25.71 33.13
CA ALA A 427 -10.16 -25.36 33.92
C ALA A 427 -9.03 -24.77 33.05
N ALA A 428 -8.82 -25.31 31.85
CA ALA A 428 -7.80 -24.89 30.90
C ALA A 428 -8.23 -25.18 29.45
N VAL A 429 -7.59 -24.52 28.49
CA VAL A 429 -7.94 -24.58 27.06
C VAL A 429 -6.74 -25.03 26.24
N PHE A 430 -6.92 -26.04 25.39
CA PHE A 430 -5.89 -26.58 24.49
C PHE A 430 -6.42 -26.45 23.07
N HIS A 431 -5.74 -25.66 22.23
CA HIS A 431 -6.25 -25.40 20.89
C HIS A 431 -5.15 -25.06 19.88
N HIS A 432 -5.55 -24.88 18.63
CA HIS A 432 -4.63 -24.66 17.51
C HIS A 432 -3.91 -23.31 17.50
N GLY A 433 -4.28 -22.34 18.35
CA GLY A 433 -3.66 -21.01 18.36
C GLY A 433 -4.29 -19.94 17.48
N GLY A 434 -5.50 -20.12 16.94
CA GLY A 434 -6.18 -19.04 16.22
C GLY A 434 -6.49 -17.86 17.14
N ALA A 435 -6.19 -16.63 16.69
CA ALA A 435 -6.27 -15.39 17.49
C ALA A 435 -7.55 -15.25 18.32
N GLY A 436 -8.72 -15.49 17.73
CA GLY A 436 -10.01 -15.38 18.42
C GLY A 436 -10.23 -16.45 19.50
N THR A 437 -9.71 -17.67 19.30
CA THR A 437 -9.80 -18.73 20.32
C THR A 437 -8.84 -18.44 21.48
N THR A 438 -7.63 -17.98 21.17
CA THR A 438 -6.64 -17.51 22.17
C THR A 438 -7.25 -16.40 23.02
N ALA A 439 -7.82 -15.38 22.37
CA ALA A 439 -8.46 -14.26 23.04
C ALA A 439 -9.59 -14.70 23.98
N CYS A 440 -10.45 -15.62 23.53
CA CYS A 440 -11.58 -16.13 24.31
C CYS A 440 -11.11 -16.92 25.55
N GLY A 441 -10.08 -17.76 25.42
CA GLY A 441 -9.51 -18.52 26.53
C GLY A 441 -8.93 -17.59 27.61
N LEU A 442 -8.11 -16.63 27.18
CA LEU A 442 -7.47 -15.66 28.06
C LEU A 442 -8.48 -14.70 28.71
N LEU A 443 -9.51 -14.23 28.00
CA LEU A 443 -10.56 -13.38 28.58
C LEU A 443 -11.33 -14.09 29.72
N ASN A 444 -11.51 -15.40 29.60
CA ASN A 444 -12.11 -16.23 30.65
C ASN A 444 -11.13 -16.57 31.78
N GLY A 445 -9.86 -16.12 31.70
CA GLY A 445 -8.82 -16.40 32.68
C GLY A 445 -8.42 -17.87 32.71
N ARG A 446 -8.51 -18.56 31.57
CA ARG A 446 -8.14 -19.97 31.46
C ARG A 446 -6.69 -20.09 30.99
N PRO A 447 -5.83 -20.83 31.73
CA PRO A 447 -4.53 -21.23 31.20
C PRO A 447 -4.69 -21.92 29.85
N THR A 448 -3.83 -21.56 28.90
CA THR A 448 -4.03 -21.87 27.48
C THR A 448 -2.78 -22.52 26.88
N THR A 449 -2.91 -23.72 26.34
CA THR A 449 -1.84 -24.39 25.57
C THR A 449 -2.13 -24.32 24.08
N ILE A 450 -1.12 -23.92 23.30
CA ILE A 450 -1.22 -23.82 21.85
C ILE A 450 -0.50 -25.00 21.17
N VAL A 451 -1.23 -25.69 20.28
CA VAL A 451 -0.73 -26.74 19.40
C VAL A 451 -0.78 -26.22 17.96
N PRO A 452 0.25 -25.52 17.47
CA PRO A 452 0.16 -24.85 16.18
C PRO A 452 0.27 -25.81 14.99
N PHE A 453 -0.53 -25.51 13.98
CA PHE A 453 -0.55 -26.13 12.66
C PHE A 453 0.09 -25.24 11.60
N PHE A 454 -0.32 -23.97 11.52
CA PHE A 454 0.23 -23.04 10.53
C PHE A 454 0.02 -21.56 10.88
N GLY A 455 0.64 -20.68 10.08
CA GLY A 455 0.34 -19.25 10.08
C GLY A 455 0.82 -18.52 11.34
N ASP A 456 -0.07 -17.76 11.96
CA ASP A 456 0.17 -16.97 13.17
C ASP A 456 0.09 -17.77 14.48
N GLN A 457 -0.33 -19.02 14.41
CA GLN A 457 -0.56 -19.86 15.58
C GLN A 457 0.69 -20.04 16.47
N PRO A 458 1.92 -20.25 15.94
CA PRO A 458 3.12 -20.30 16.78
C PRO A 458 3.37 -18.99 17.52
N PHE A 459 3.13 -17.84 16.86
CA PHE A 459 3.30 -16.52 17.48
C PHE A 459 2.39 -16.38 18.71
N TRP A 460 1.11 -16.76 18.60
CA TRP A 460 0.21 -16.73 19.77
C TRP A 460 0.65 -17.68 20.88
N GLY A 461 1.14 -18.86 20.53
CA GLY A 461 1.72 -19.80 21.49
C GLY A 461 2.88 -19.19 22.27
N ASP A 462 3.80 -18.54 21.57
CA ASP A 462 4.94 -17.86 22.20
C ASP A 462 4.49 -16.70 23.09
N MET A 463 3.51 -15.88 22.65
CA MET A 463 3.00 -14.77 23.46
C MET A 463 2.28 -15.25 24.73
N VAL A 464 1.50 -16.32 24.64
CA VAL A 464 0.84 -16.94 25.82
C VAL A 464 1.88 -17.49 26.79
N ALA A 465 2.92 -18.15 26.27
CA ALA A 465 4.01 -18.69 27.07
C ALA A 465 4.81 -17.59 27.77
N LEU A 466 5.15 -16.50 27.06
CA LEU A 466 5.83 -15.34 27.62
C LEU A 466 5.02 -14.65 28.72
N ALA A 467 3.69 -14.64 28.60
CA ALA A 467 2.79 -14.13 29.64
C ALA A 467 2.65 -15.06 30.85
N GLY A 468 3.21 -16.27 30.81
CA GLY A 468 3.08 -17.29 31.86
C GLY A 468 1.68 -17.92 31.94
N ALA A 469 0.76 -17.56 31.03
CA ALA A 469 -0.61 -18.07 30.99
C ALA A 469 -0.72 -19.44 30.31
N GLY A 470 0.40 -20.03 29.88
CA GLY A 470 0.47 -21.34 29.26
C GLY A 470 1.92 -21.79 29.05
N PRO A 471 2.14 -23.07 28.68
CA PRO A 471 3.47 -23.56 28.35
C PRO A 471 3.90 -23.11 26.94
N LYS A 472 5.16 -23.38 26.59
CA LYS A 472 5.65 -23.20 25.21
C LYS A 472 4.77 -24.00 24.23
N PRO A 473 4.54 -23.48 23.01
CA PRO A 473 3.70 -24.17 22.03
C PRO A 473 4.27 -25.54 21.64
N ILE A 474 3.39 -26.51 21.43
CA ILE A 474 3.75 -27.87 21.01
C ILE A 474 3.39 -28.03 19.53
N PRO A 475 4.35 -27.95 18.58
CA PRO A 475 4.03 -28.15 17.16
C PRO A 475 3.27 -29.45 16.95
N HIS A 476 2.19 -29.45 16.17
CA HIS A 476 1.32 -30.62 16.01
C HIS A 476 2.06 -31.91 15.60
N GLN A 477 3.11 -31.80 14.79
CA GLN A 477 3.97 -32.92 14.37
C GLN A 477 4.78 -33.55 15.51
N LYS A 478 4.99 -32.81 16.59
CA LYS A 478 5.72 -33.24 17.78
C LYS A 478 4.78 -33.59 18.93
N LEU A 479 3.46 -33.49 18.75
CA LEU A 479 2.50 -33.76 19.81
C LEU A 479 2.56 -35.25 20.20
N THR A 480 2.74 -35.51 21.49
CA THR A 480 2.73 -36.86 22.08
C THR A 480 1.89 -36.85 23.35
N ALA A 481 1.53 -38.03 23.86
CA ALA A 481 0.75 -38.11 25.10
C ALA A 481 1.54 -37.53 26.29
N GLU A 482 2.86 -37.71 26.29
CA GLU A 482 3.77 -37.26 27.35
C GLU A 482 3.86 -35.74 27.40
N ASN A 483 4.17 -35.07 26.29
CA ASN A 483 4.30 -33.61 26.30
C ASN A 483 2.96 -32.90 26.47
N LEU A 484 1.87 -33.48 25.98
CA LEU A 484 0.53 -32.98 26.27
C LEU A 484 0.19 -33.14 27.76
N SER A 485 0.57 -34.25 28.39
CA SER A 485 0.39 -34.46 29.83
C SER A 485 1.18 -33.43 30.65
N GLU A 486 2.41 -33.11 30.25
CA GLU A 486 3.21 -32.06 30.89
C GLU A 486 2.55 -30.68 30.75
N ALA A 487 2.04 -30.36 29.55
CA ALA A 487 1.30 -29.12 29.32
C ALA A 487 0.01 -29.02 30.15
N ILE A 488 -0.72 -30.13 30.29
CA ILE A 488 -1.89 -30.23 31.18
C ILE A 488 -1.50 -29.94 32.62
N ARG A 489 -0.46 -30.60 33.14
CA ARG A 489 0.01 -30.37 34.51
C ARG A 489 0.44 -28.91 34.71
N PHE A 490 1.15 -28.32 33.76
CA PHE A 490 1.54 -26.91 33.81
C PHE A 490 0.32 -25.97 33.88
N CYS A 491 -0.66 -26.18 33.01
CA CYS A 491 -1.87 -25.34 32.97
C CYS A 491 -2.72 -25.43 34.25
N LEU A 492 -2.59 -26.50 35.02
CA LEU A 492 -3.29 -26.70 36.27
C LEU A 492 -2.50 -26.20 37.50
N THR A 493 -1.35 -25.56 37.29
CA THR A 493 -0.59 -24.95 38.38
C THR A 493 -1.27 -23.64 38.87
N PRO A 494 -1.16 -23.31 40.17
CA PRO A 494 -1.63 -22.03 40.69
C PRO A 494 -1.02 -20.82 39.99
N GLU A 495 0.25 -20.91 39.58
CA GLU A 495 0.97 -19.84 38.90
C GLU A 495 0.39 -19.53 37.52
N ALA A 496 0.13 -20.58 36.71
CA ALA A 496 -0.49 -20.42 35.40
C ALA A 496 -1.91 -19.85 35.51
N ALA A 497 -2.70 -20.35 36.47
CA ALA A 497 -4.04 -19.85 36.75
C ALA A 497 -4.02 -18.38 37.19
N ALA A 498 -3.08 -17.99 38.06
CA ALA A 498 -2.93 -16.61 38.51
C ALA A 498 -2.51 -15.69 37.35
N ALA A 499 -1.56 -16.09 36.51
CA ALA A 499 -1.14 -15.33 35.35
C ALA A 499 -2.30 -15.11 34.36
N ALA A 500 -3.04 -16.18 34.04
CA ALA A 500 -4.22 -16.10 33.18
C ALA A 500 -5.31 -15.20 33.78
N ALA A 501 -5.56 -15.29 35.09
CA ALA A 501 -6.54 -14.45 35.78
C ALA A 501 -6.15 -12.96 35.79
N GLN A 502 -4.87 -12.64 36.01
CA GLN A 502 -4.37 -11.27 35.94
C GLN A 502 -4.49 -10.68 34.54
N LEU A 503 -4.16 -11.47 33.52
CA LEU A 503 -4.32 -11.05 32.13
C LEU A 503 -5.79 -10.81 31.79
N ALA A 504 -6.67 -11.73 32.19
CA ALA A 504 -8.12 -11.59 32.01
C ALA A 504 -8.68 -10.33 32.67
N ALA A 505 -8.20 -9.99 33.87
CA ALA A 505 -8.62 -8.79 34.59
C ALA A 505 -8.29 -7.52 33.80
N LYS A 506 -7.10 -7.46 33.17
CA LYS A 506 -6.71 -6.34 32.29
C LYS A 506 -7.57 -6.33 31.02
N MET A 507 -7.71 -7.48 30.35
CA MET A 507 -8.48 -7.60 29.11
C MET A 507 -9.95 -7.17 29.27
N ARG A 508 -10.57 -7.41 30.43
CA ARG A 508 -11.96 -6.99 30.70
C ARG A 508 -12.15 -5.48 30.81
N THR A 509 -11.08 -4.72 31.04
CA THR A 509 -11.13 -3.25 31.04
C THR A 509 -10.98 -2.65 29.65
N GLU A 510 -10.65 -3.47 28.65
CA GLU A 510 -10.43 -3.03 27.28
C GLU A 510 -11.76 -3.01 26.50
N ASN A 511 -11.91 -2.02 25.62
CA ASN A 511 -12.97 -2.01 24.62
C ASN A 511 -12.34 -1.93 23.22
N GLY A 512 -11.96 -3.09 22.69
CA GLY A 512 -11.23 -3.19 21.42
C GLY A 512 -11.96 -2.53 20.25
N VAL A 513 -13.26 -2.80 20.13
CA VAL A 513 -14.07 -2.31 19.02
C VAL A 513 -14.20 -0.78 19.06
N ALA A 514 -14.58 -0.20 20.20
CA ALA A 514 -14.70 1.25 20.32
C ALA A 514 -13.35 1.96 20.11
N THR A 515 -12.28 1.41 20.68
CA THR A 515 -10.92 1.95 20.53
C THR A 515 -10.44 1.90 19.07
N ALA A 516 -10.78 0.84 18.33
CA ALA A 516 -10.48 0.77 16.90
C ALA A 516 -11.25 1.81 16.07
N VAL A 517 -12.53 2.05 16.36
CA VAL A 517 -13.32 3.11 15.71
C VAL A 517 -12.70 4.48 15.96
N GLN A 518 -12.22 4.75 17.18
CA GLN A 518 -11.54 6.00 17.49
C GLN A 518 -10.19 6.14 16.81
N SER A 519 -9.39 5.07 16.77
CA SER A 519 -8.14 5.05 16.01
C SER A 519 -8.42 5.38 14.54
N PHE A 520 -9.49 4.83 13.96
CA PHE A 520 -9.94 5.21 12.63
C PHE A 520 -10.30 6.70 12.54
N HIS A 521 -11.16 7.20 13.42
CA HIS A 521 -11.59 8.60 13.45
C HIS A 521 -10.44 9.59 13.63
N ALA A 522 -9.46 9.27 14.47
CA ALA A 522 -8.30 10.10 14.76
C ALA A 522 -7.37 10.26 13.54
N ASN A 523 -7.41 9.30 12.60
CA ASN A 523 -6.60 9.30 11.38
C ASN A 523 -7.32 9.91 10.16
N LEU A 524 -8.53 10.43 10.33
CA LEU A 524 -9.30 11.08 9.27
C LEU A 524 -8.96 12.57 9.13
N PRO A 525 -8.83 13.10 7.89
CA PRO A 525 -8.47 14.50 7.65
C PRO A 525 -9.71 15.42 7.78
N LEU A 526 -10.06 15.78 9.02
CA LEU A 526 -11.26 16.56 9.36
C LEU A 526 -11.31 17.97 8.76
N ASP A 527 -10.19 18.51 8.30
CA ASP A 527 -10.09 19.82 7.68
C ASP A 527 -10.66 19.86 6.25
N VAL A 528 -10.57 18.74 5.52
CA VAL A 528 -11.05 18.60 4.14
C VAL A 528 -12.34 17.80 4.01
N LEU A 529 -12.67 16.95 4.98
CA LEU A 529 -13.83 16.06 4.95
C LEU A 529 -15.21 16.75 4.89
N PRO A 530 -15.52 17.80 5.68
CA PRO A 530 -16.87 18.35 5.74
C PRO A 530 -17.28 19.08 4.47
N CYS A 531 -18.53 18.90 4.05
CA CYS A 531 -19.16 19.73 3.04
C CYS A 531 -19.51 21.12 3.61
N ASP A 532 -19.28 22.17 2.83
CA ASP A 532 -19.53 23.54 3.28
C ASP A 532 -21.05 23.83 3.46
N VAL A 533 -21.91 23.14 2.72
CA VAL A 533 -23.38 23.32 2.75
C VAL A 533 -24.06 22.40 3.76
N LEU A 534 -23.65 21.13 3.81
CA LEU A 534 -24.13 20.10 4.74
C LEU A 534 -22.94 19.61 5.56
N SER A 535 -22.63 20.28 6.66
CA SER A 535 -21.40 20.04 7.44
C SER A 535 -21.30 18.64 8.03
N ASP A 536 -22.42 17.93 8.18
CA ASP A 536 -22.46 16.54 8.64
C ASP A 536 -22.25 15.52 7.51
N GLN A 537 -22.02 15.96 6.28
CA GLN A 537 -21.84 15.11 5.09
C GLN A 537 -20.44 15.27 4.50
N THR A 538 -19.93 14.18 3.93
CA THR A 538 -18.59 14.17 3.32
C THR A 538 -18.57 14.92 1.99
N ALA A 539 -17.63 15.86 1.84
CA ALA A 539 -17.34 16.55 0.59
C ALA A 539 -16.66 15.61 -0.42
N VAL A 540 -17.22 15.53 -1.63
CA VAL A 540 -16.64 14.74 -2.73
C VAL A 540 -16.49 15.53 -4.03
N TRP A 541 -16.96 16.77 -4.04
CA TRP A 541 -16.93 17.69 -5.16
C TRP A 541 -16.36 19.04 -4.76
N GLU A 542 -15.55 19.63 -5.62
CA GLU A 542 -15.22 21.05 -5.61
C GLU A 542 -16.07 21.77 -6.66
N PHE A 543 -16.82 22.78 -6.23
CA PHE A 543 -17.58 23.65 -7.09
C PHE A 543 -16.83 24.97 -7.31
N LYS A 544 -16.63 25.37 -8.56
CA LYS A 544 -15.98 26.63 -8.92
C LYS A 544 -16.73 27.38 -10.02
N ARG A 545 -17.17 28.61 -9.72
CA ARG A 545 -17.81 29.52 -10.70
C ARG A 545 -17.34 30.96 -10.48
N GLY A 546 -16.49 31.46 -11.37
CA GLY A 546 -15.83 32.75 -11.18
C GLY A 546 -14.92 32.71 -9.94
N LYS A 547 -15.16 33.59 -8.96
CA LYS A 547 -14.44 33.62 -7.68
C LYS A 547 -15.02 32.67 -6.61
N LYS A 548 -16.22 32.13 -6.83
CA LYS A 548 -16.90 31.22 -5.88
C LYS A 548 -16.20 29.87 -5.87
N GLN A 549 -15.85 29.37 -4.68
CA GLN A 549 -15.28 28.04 -4.46
C GLN A 549 -15.92 27.42 -3.23
N LEU A 550 -16.49 26.23 -3.36
CA LEU A 550 -17.15 25.48 -2.28
C LEU A 550 -16.90 23.98 -2.43
N ARG A 551 -16.91 23.26 -1.32
CA ARG A 551 -16.85 21.80 -1.22
C ARG A 551 -18.24 21.25 -0.98
N LEU A 552 -18.70 20.36 -1.86
CA LEU A 552 -20.05 19.82 -1.87
C LEU A 552 -20.04 18.31 -1.62
N SER A 553 -20.97 17.85 -0.81
CA SER A 553 -21.26 16.43 -0.65
C SER A 553 -22.03 15.87 -1.83
N LYS A 554 -22.15 14.54 -1.90
CA LYS A 554 -22.98 13.85 -2.91
C LYS A 554 -24.42 14.37 -2.90
N GLN A 555 -25.02 14.43 -1.71
CA GLN A 555 -26.39 14.89 -1.49
C GLN A 555 -26.57 16.38 -1.81
N ALA A 556 -25.68 17.25 -1.33
CA ALA A 556 -25.76 18.69 -1.62
C ALA A 556 -25.64 18.96 -3.13
N ALA A 557 -24.70 18.28 -3.79
CA ALA A 557 -24.55 18.37 -5.24
C ALA A 557 -25.80 17.88 -5.99
N GLY A 558 -26.39 16.75 -5.57
CA GLY A 558 -27.64 16.23 -6.14
C GLY A 558 -28.77 17.27 -6.06
N VAL A 559 -29.05 17.80 -4.87
CA VAL A 559 -30.09 18.83 -4.67
C VAL A 559 -29.84 20.08 -5.53
N LEU A 560 -28.59 20.57 -5.57
CA LEU A 560 -28.24 21.78 -6.31
C LEU A 560 -28.28 21.60 -7.84
N LEU A 561 -27.98 20.39 -8.33
CA LEU A 561 -28.11 20.05 -9.75
C LEU A 561 -29.57 19.90 -10.15
N ASP A 562 -30.38 19.21 -9.35
CA ASP A 562 -31.82 19.01 -9.60
C ASP A 562 -32.58 20.35 -9.67
N HIS A 563 -32.14 21.35 -8.90
CA HIS A 563 -32.72 22.70 -8.88
C HIS A 563 -31.97 23.71 -9.76
N LEU A 564 -31.07 23.25 -10.64
CA LEU A 564 -30.32 24.07 -11.60
C LEU A 564 -29.51 25.23 -10.99
N LYS A 565 -29.16 25.15 -9.70
CA LYS A 565 -28.32 26.15 -9.01
C LYS A 565 -26.86 26.09 -9.47
N ILE A 566 -26.40 24.87 -9.73
CA ILE A 566 -25.08 24.58 -10.27
C ILE A 566 -25.20 23.77 -11.56
N GLY A 567 -24.11 23.69 -12.31
CA GLY A 567 -24.02 22.82 -13.48
C GLY A 567 -22.78 21.95 -13.37
N GLN A 568 -22.87 20.70 -13.85
CA GLN A 568 -21.81 19.69 -13.72
C GLN A 568 -20.46 20.16 -14.26
N LYS A 569 -20.44 21.03 -15.30
CA LYS A 569 -19.21 21.62 -15.86
C LYS A 569 -18.41 22.49 -14.88
N HIS A 570 -19.02 22.93 -13.79
CA HIS A 570 -18.39 23.73 -12.74
C HIS A 570 -17.93 22.88 -11.55
N MET A 571 -18.05 21.55 -11.65
CA MET A 571 -17.68 20.62 -10.59
C MET A 571 -16.46 19.82 -11.00
N SER A 572 -15.53 19.63 -10.07
CA SER A 572 -14.44 18.68 -10.15
C SER A 572 -14.45 17.75 -8.94
N PRO A 573 -13.93 16.52 -9.04
CA PRO A 573 -13.77 15.65 -7.87
C PRO A 573 -12.93 16.34 -6.79
N HIS A 574 -13.36 16.20 -5.54
CA HIS A 574 -12.58 16.58 -4.37
C HIS A 574 -11.80 15.35 -3.88
N ASP A 575 -10.51 15.55 -3.61
CA ASP A 575 -9.61 14.49 -3.17
C ASP A 575 -9.40 14.61 -1.66
N ILE A 576 -9.89 13.63 -0.89
CA ILE A 576 -9.82 13.64 0.58
C ILE A 576 -8.42 13.22 1.05
N ARG A 577 -7.88 12.14 0.45
CA ARG A 577 -6.50 11.69 0.70
C ARG A 577 -5.87 11.12 -0.57
N LYS A 578 -4.73 11.67 -0.99
CA LYS A 578 -4.00 11.21 -2.18
C LYS A 578 -2.91 10.21 -1.80
N PHE A 579 -2.89 9.09 -2.51
CA PHE A 579 -1.78 8.13 -2.46
C PHE A 579 -0.92 8.30 -3.71
N ILE A 580 0.30 8.81 -3.51
CA ILE A 580 1.24 9.03 -4.60
C ILE A 580 2.32 7.97 -4.48
N ILE A 581 2.23 6.97 -5.37
CA ILE A 581 3.24 5.91 -5.48
C ILE A 581 4.24 6.37 -6.53
N GLU A 582 5.41 6.80 -6.06
CA GLU A 582 6.54 7.13 -6.93
C GLU A 582 7.38 5.90 -7.20
N ASN A 583 8.03 5.85 -8.37
CA ASN A 583 9.08 4.87 -8.61
C ASN A 583 10.40 5.44 -8.08
N ARG A 584 10.71 5.21 -6.80
CA ARG A 584 11.96 5.69 -6.21
C ARG A 584 13.04 4.65 -6.45
N ARG A 585 14.01 4.99 -7.30
CA ARG A 585 15.18 4.15 -7.54
C ARG A 585 16.26 4.57 -6.55
N TRP A 586 16.28 3.91 -5.39
CA TRP A 586 17.02 4.32 -4.19
C TRP A 586 18.48 3.87 -4.16
N ASP A 587 18.89 2.95 -5.02
CA ASP A 587 20.24 2.41 -5.01
C ASP A 587 21.13 3.03 -6.11
N PRO A 588 22.23 3.72 -5.72
CA PRO A 588 23.16 4.28 -6.67
C PRO A 588 23.85 3.23 -7.55
N VAL A 589 24.05 1.98 -7.11
CA VAL A 589 24.73 0.96 -7.95
C VAL A 589 23.89 0.58 -9.18
N THR A 590 22.58 0.42 -9.00
CA THR A 590 21.64 0.17 -10.11
C THR A 590 21.34 1.42 -10.93
N GLY A 591 21.31 2.60 -10.30
CA GLY A 591 21.13 3.90 -10.98
C GLY A 591 22.37 4.42 -11.74
N THR A 592 23.57 3.89 -11.45
CA THR A 592 24.86 4.33 -12.01
C THR A 592 25.66 3.21 -12.69
N SER A 593 24.99 2.32 -13.42
CA SER A 593 25.73 1.33 -14.21
C SER A 593 26.66 2.02 -15.23
N SER A 594 27.85 1.45 -15.48
CA SER A 594 28.89 2.08 -16.31
C SER A 594 28.43 2.36 -17.76
N ALA A 595 27.54 1.52 -18.30
CA ALA A 595 26.89 1.76 -19.59
C ALA A 595 25.95 2.98 -19.57
N LEU A 596 25.26 3.23 -18.44
CA LEU A 596 24.41 4.41 -18.25
C LEU A 596 25.22 5.69 -18.10
N LEU A 597 26.42 5.65 -17.51
CA LEU A 597 27.36 6.79 -17.45
C LEU A 597 27.79 7.27 -18.86
N GLY A 598 27.97 6.35 -19.81
CA GLY A 598 28.23 6.68 -21.22
C GLY A 598 27.03 7.35 -21.90
N ALA A 599 25.80 6.88 -21.63
CA ALA A 599 24.58 7.52 -22.11
C ALA A 599 24.32 8.87 -21.40
N ALA A 600 24.62 8.97 -20.11
CA ALA A 600 24.52 10.15 -19.26
C ALA A 600 25.35 11.30 -19.80
N THR A 601 26.61 11.02 -20.13
CA THR A 601 27.55 12.00 -20.68
C THR A 601 27.11 12.47 -22.06
N GLY A 602 26.57 11.57 -22.89
CA GLY A 602 25.92 11.93 -24.16
C GLY A 602 24.67 12.81 -24.00
N MET A 603 23.79 12.49 -23.04
CA MET A 603 22.57 13.26 -22.75
C MET A 603 22.86 14.59 -22.05
N PHE A 604 23.83 14.63 -21.14
CA PHE A 604 24.33 15.85 -20.52
C PHE A 604 24.88 16.79 -21.58
N LYS A 605 25.71 16.29 -22.50
CA LYS A 605 26.21 17.05 -23.65
C LYS A 605 25.07 17.54 -24.56
N GLY A 606 24.05 16.72 -24.79
CA GLY A 606 22.84 17.10 -25.54
C GLY A 606 21.98 18.17 -24.84
N ALA A 607 21.83 18.10 -23.52
CA ALA A 607 21.08 19.08 -22.72
C ALA A 607 21.84 20.40 -22.59
N THR A 608 23.17 20.36 -22.39
CA THR A 608 24.01 21.56 -22.46
C THR A 608 23.93 22.19 -23.84
N ASP A 609 23.89 21.40 -24.91
CA ASP A 609 23.73 21.91 -26.27
C ASP A 609 22.39 22.63 -26.49
N ILE A 610 21.29 22.15 -25.89
CA ILE A 610 19.96 22.79 -25.99
C ILE A 610 19.92 24.16 -25.30
N VAL A 611 20.72 24.38 -24.24
CA VAL A 611 20.76 25.64 -23.48
C VAL A 611 21.86 26.58 -23.99
N VAL A 612 23.04 26.02 -24.24
CA VAL A 612 24.25 26.75 -24.62
C VAL A 612 24.21 27.14 -26.09
N LYS A 613 23.74 26.28 -27.01
CA LYS A 613 23.73 26.64 -28.44
C LYS A 613 22.82 27.83 -28.73
N PRO A 614 21.60 27.97 -28.19
CA PRO A 614 20.80 29.18 -28.43
C PRO A 614 21.46 30.46 -27.88
N ILE A 615 22.12 30.38 -26.72
CA ILE A 615 22.83 31.51 -26.11
C ILE A 615 24.08 31.86 -26.93
N GLN A 616 24.87 30.86 -27.34
CA GLN A 616 26.01 31.06 -28.25
C GLN A 616 25.56 31.61 -29.60
N THR A 617 24.48 31.08 -30.18
CA THR A 617 23.90 31.57 -31.44
C THR A 617 23.37 33.00 -31.30
N TYR A 618 22.85 33.37 -30.12
CA TYR A 618 22.42 34.73 -29.80
C TYR A 618 23.62 35.69 -29.66
N HIS A 619 24.69 35.26 -28.99
CA HIS A 619 25.94 36.02 -28.86
C HIS A 619 26.72 36.13 -30.18
N GLU A 620 26.66 35.12 -31.06
CA GLU A 620 27.23 35.17 -32.40
C GLU A 620 26.42 36.10 -33.31
N ARG A 621 25.08 36.06 -33.24
CA ARG A 621 24.22 37.03 -33.92
C ARG A 621 24.39 38.46 -33.41
N SER A 622 24.67 38.66 -32.11
CA SER A 622 24.94 39.99 -31.57
C SER A 622 26.31 40.53 -31.99
N LYS A 623 27.30 39.65 -32.21
CA LYS A 623 28.61 40.03 -32.78
C LYS A 623 28.51 40.39 -34.27
N LEU A 624 27.69 39.67 -35.05
CA LEU A 624 27.44 39.98 -36.46
C LEU A 624 26.60 41.25 -36.68
N LYS A 625 25.86 41.72 -35.66
CA LYS A 625 25.09 42.98 -35.72
C LYS A 625 25.88 44.23 -35.31
N ASN A 626 27.05 44.06 -34.69
CA ASN A 626 27.87 45.17 -34.17
C ASN A 626 29.11 45.49 -35.03
N ALA A 627 29.22 44.91 -36.22
CA ALA A 627 30.25 45.27 -37.20
C ALA A 627 29.60 46.07 -38.35
N GLU A 628 29.80 47.40 -38.34
CA GLU A 628 29.48 48.30 -39.46
C GLU A 628 30.77 48.80 -40.16
N PRO A 629 30.67 49.35 -41.39
CA PRO A 629 31.58 49.03 -42.50
C PRO A 629 32.67 50.08 -42.77
N GLY A 630 33.78 49.66 -43.39
CA GLY A 630 34.83 50.56 -43.89
C GLY A 630 35.77 49.91 -44.93
N ASP A 631 35.58 50.31 -46.18
CA ASP A 631 36.51 50.50 -47.31
C ASP A 631 37.34 49.36 -47.98
N VAL A 632 36.78 48.92 -49.11
CA VAL A 632 37.32 48.67 -50.47
C VAL A 632 38.85 48.57 -50.68
N ALA A 633 39.32 47.41 -51.18
CA ALA A 633 40.28 47.32 -52.29
C ALA A 633 40.26 45.92 -52.95
N SER A 634 40.40 45.93 -54.29
CA SER A 634 40.28 44.84 -55.25
C SER A 634 41.49 43.90 -55.35
N SER A 635 41.22 42.63 -55.66
CA SER A 635 41.99 41.64 -56.48
C SER A 635 41.67 40.24 -55.90
N GLY A 636 41.34 39.18 -56.63
CA GLY A 636 41.88 38.67 -57.89
C GLY A 636 42.32 37.22 -57.63
N SER A 637 41.51 36.24 -58.06
CA SER A 637 41.86 34.85 -58.45
C SER A 637 43.06 34.14 -57.78
N SER A 638 42.83 32.97 -57.14
CA SER A 638 43.37 31.65 -57.57
C SER A 638 43.22 30.54 -56.50
N THR A 639 42.75 29.37 -56.95
CA THR A 639 42.94 28.05 -56.32
C THR A 639 44.40 27.58 -56.48
N PRO A 640 44.94 26.74 -55.56
CA PRO A 640 45.12 25.33 -55.92
C PRO A 640 45.06 24.26 -54.78
N ILE A 641 44.41 23.13 -55.12
CA ILE A 641 44.86 21.71 -55.09
C ILE A 641 45.50 21.10 -53.81
N ALA A 642 44.91 19.97 -53.39
CA ALA A 642 45.26 19.03 -52.30
C ALA A 642 46.50 18.12 -52.62
N PRO A 643 46.97 17.18 -51.74
CA PRO A 643 46.25 15.89 -51.52
C PRO A 643 46.49 15.16 -50.16
N GLY A 644 45.68 14.13 -49.88
CA GLY A 644 46.08 12.96 -49.07
C GLY A 644 45.08 12.43 -48.03
N SER A 645 44.20 11.50 -48.41
CA SER A 645 43.37 10.65 -47.52
C SER A 645 44.07 9.30 -47.22
N PRO A 646 43.66 8.50 -46.20
CA PRO A 646 42.47 7.61 -46.27
C PRO A 646 41.72 7.49 -44.91
N GLY A 647 40.48 7.06 -44.72
CA GLY A 647 39.39 6.49 -45.50
C GLY A 647 38.40 5.82 -44.52
N LEU A 648 37.08 5.91 -44.79
CA LEU A 648 35.96 5.00 -44.45
C LEU A 648 34.67 5.76 -44.07
N ALA A 649 33.68 5.67 -44.97
CA ALA A 649 32.33 6.21 -44.88
C ALA A 649 31.28 5.06 -44.88
N PRO A 650 30.04 5.26 -44.39
CA PRO A 650 28.90 4.40 -44.65
C PRO A 650 28.06 4.86 -45.89
N PRO A 651 27.14 4.02 -46.42
CA PRO A 651 26.58 4.18 -47.77
C PRO A 651 25.30 5.07 -47.86
N PRO A 652 24.87 5.49 -49.08
CA PRO A 652 23.80 6.48 -49.29
C PRO A 652 22.50 5.99 -50.00
N SER A 653 21.51 6.91 -49.98
CA SER A 653 20.28 7.12 -50.80
C SER A 653 19.09 6.15 -50.63
N ASP A 654 17.81 6.58 -50.63
CA ASP A 654 17.09 7.26 -51.72
C ASP A 654 15.97 8.25 -51.31
N ALA A 655 15.66 9.15 -52.25
CA ALA A 655 14.64 10.19 -52.24
C ALA A 655 13.43 9.80 -53.11
N ILE A 656 12.21 10.25 -52.78
CA ILE A 656 11.06 10.28 -53.70
C ILE A 656 10.28 11.60 -53.59
N ASP A 657 10.37 12.35 -54.70
CA ASP A 657 9.43 13.22 -55.43
C ASP A 657 8.52 14.29 -54.80
N ARG A 658 8.67 15.48 -55.40
CA ARG A 658 7.66 16.54 -55.59
C ARG A 658 7.10 16.45 -57.02
N PRO A 659 5.86 16.87 -57.31
CA PRO A 659 5.50 17.36 -58.63
C PRO A 659 5.58 18.90 -58.72
N ARG A 660 6.12 19.38 -59.85
CA ARG A 660 6.13 20.78 -60.30
C ARG A 660 4.96 21.08 -61.25
N SER A 661 4.65 22.36 -61.30
CA SER A 661 3.61 23.15 -61.98
C SER A 661 3.57 23.16 -63.52
N ALA A 662 2.38 23.48 -64.06
CA ALA A 662 2.09 24.33 -65.23
C ALA A 662 0.62 24.78 -65.09
N GLY A 663 0.10 25.98 -65.37
CA GLY A 663 0.51 27.19 -66.09
C GLY A 663 -0.77 27.74 -66.76
N GLY A 664 -1.11 29.03 -66.62
CA GLY A 664 -2.16 29.67 -67.47
C GLY A 664 -3.11 30.70 -66.80
N SER A 665 -2.72 31.98 -66.91
CA SER A 665 -3.50 33.24 -67.05
C SER A 665 -5.01 33.32 -66.72
N SER A 666 -5.42 34.33 -65.94
CA SER A 666 -6.07 35.60 -66.40
C SER A 666 -7.03 36.24 -65.35
N GLY A 667 -6.95 37.58 -65.21
CA GLY A 667 -7.92 38.51 -64.56
C GLY A 667 -8.03 38.42 -63.04
N GLY A 668 -7.99 39.47 -62.21
CA GLY A 668 -8.17 40.91 -62.38
C GLY A 668 -8.99 41.42 -61.18
N GLY A 669 -8.43 42.36 -60.39
CA GLY A 669 -9.20 43.32 -59.58
C GLY A 669 -9.53 42.99 -58.11
N GLY A 670 -8.73 43.54 -57.19
CA GLY A 670 -9.15 44.51 -56.17
C GLY A 670 -10.02 44.12 -54.97
N GLY A 671 -9.53 44.46 -53.77
CA GLY A 671 -10.36 44.91 -52.64
C GLY A 671 -10.38 44.01 -51.40
N GLY A 672 -9.70 44.42 -50.33
CA GLY A 672 -9.56 43.64 -49.10
C GLY A 672 -10.72 43.75 -48.11
N GLY A 673 -10.66 42.90 -47.07
CA GLY A 673 -11.39 43.08 -45.82
C GLY A 673 -11.96 41.80 -45.18
N GLY A 674 -11.22 41.24 -44.21
CA GLY A 674 -11.80 40.58 -43.02
C GLY A 674 -12.12 39.08 -43.07
N GLY A 675 -11.54 38.32 -42.12
CA GLY A 675 -12.13 37.08 -41.60
C GLY A 675 -11.29 35.81 -41.76
N GLY A 676 -10.41 35.52 -40.79
CA GLY A 676 -9.60 34.29 -40.79
C GLY A 676 -9.19 33.84 -39.38
N GLY A 677 -10.14 33.78 -38.44
CA GLY A 677 -9.89 33.36 -37.05
C GLY A 677 -10.41 31.97 -36.65
N TRP A 678 -11.18 31.29 -37.50
CA TRP A 678 -11.94 30.09 -37.09
C TRP A 678 -11.43 28.75 -37.66
N GLN A 679 -10.56 28.74 -38.67
CA GLN A 679 -10.05 27.49 -39.26
C GLN A 679 -8.80 26.94 -38.55
N THR A 680 -8.10 27.76 -37.76
CA THR A 680 -6.84 27.38 -37.09
C THR A 680 -7.07 26.56 -35.81
N THR A 681 -8.21 26.71 -35.14
CA THR A 681 -8.51 25.99 -33.88
C THR A 681 -8.82 24.50 -34.11
N GLY A 682 -9.47 24.17 -35.23
CA GLY A 682 -9.77 22.78 -35.61
C GLY A 682 -8.52 21.99 -36.02
N ALA A 683 -7.58 22.64 -36.71
CA ALA A 683 -6.31 22.03 -37.12
C ALA A 683 -5.36 21.80 -35.93
N VAL A 684 -5.31 22.72 -34.97
CA VAL A 684 -4.49 22.58 -33.75
C VAL A 684 -5.03 21.50 -32.82
N ALA A 685 -6.36 21.37 -32.66
CA ALA A 685 -6.97 20.29 -31.89
C ALA A 685 -6.74 18.90 -32.51
N LYS A 686 -6.82 18.80 -33.85
CA LYS A 686 -6.57 17.54 -34.58
C LYS A 686 -5.07 17.17 -34.61
N ALA A 687 -4.17 18.16 -34.68
CA ALA A 687 -2.72 17.97 -34.60
C ALA A 687 -2.23 17.64 -33.17
N SER A 688 -2.93 18.13 -32.15
CA SER A 688 -2.66 17.77 -30.75
C SER A 688 -3.07 16.32 -30.45
N ALA A 689 -4.18 15.84 -31.04
CA ALA A 689 -4.60 14.44 -30.92
C ALA A 689 -3.63 13.46 -31.62
N SER A 690 -3.15 13.79 -32.82
CA SER A 690 -2.13 12.97 -33.53
C SER A 690 -0.73 13.09 -32.91
N GLY A 691 -0.38 14.26 -32.38
CA GLY A 691 0.89 14.52 -31.68
C GLY A 691 1.01 13.83 -30.33
N VAL A 692 -0.08 13.71 -29.57
CA VAL A 692 -0.11 12.94 -28.30
C VAL A 692 0.09 11.44 -28.54
N GLY A 693 -0.54 10.88 -29.59
CA GLY A 693 -0.33 9.49 -29.99
C GLY A 693 1.11 9.24 -30.50
N GLY A 694 1.66 10.18 -31.29
CA GLY A 694 3.05 10.14 -31.74
C GLY A 694 4.07 10.28 -30.62
N PHE A 695 3.83 11.14 -29.63
CA PHE A 695 4.67 11.29 -28.45
C PHE A 695 4.71 10.01 -27.60
N PHE A 696 3.58 9.35 -27.36
CA PHE A 696 3.56 8.07 -26.65
C PHE A 696 4.25 6.93 -27.42
N LYS A 697 4.20 6.98 -28.76
CA LYS A 697 4.82 5.98 -29.65
C LYS A 697 6.33 6.20 -29.82
N SER A 698 6.80 7.45 -29.84
CA SER A 698 8.21 7.83 -30.02
C SER A 698 8.99 8.09 -28.72
N TYR A 699 8.32 8.45 -27.63
CA TYR A 699 8.88 8.66 -26.28
C TYR A 699 8.25 7.70 -25.27
N GLY A 700 8.35 6.40 -25.55
CA GLY A 700 7.85 5.36 -24.65
C GLY A 700 8.46 5.43 -23.24
N LYS A 701 7.81 4.76 -22.28
CA LYS A 701 8.20 4.67 -20.84
C LYS A 701 9.71 4.52 -20.63
N PHE A 702 10.38 3.71 -21.46
CA PHE A 702 11.82 3.48 -21.44
C PHE A 702 12.69 4.76 -21.55
N TYR A 703 12.36 5.68 -22.47
CA TYR A 703 13.13 6.91 -22.69
C TYR A 703 12.96 7.95 -21.57
N LEU A 704 11.92 7.82 -20.75
CA LEU A 704 11.70 8.62 -19.54
C LEU A 704 12.33 7.96 -18.31
N ASP A 705 12.27 6.64 -18.24
CA ASP A 705 12.73 5.87 -17.10
C ASP A 705 14.26 5.90 -16.95
N VAL A 706 15.03 5.85 -18.05
CA VAL A 706 16.50 5.84 -17.99
C VAL A 706 17.07 7.16 -17.44
N PRO A 707 16.72 8.35 -17.97
CA PRO A 707 17.22 9.62 -17.42
C PRO A 707 16.72 9.88 -16.00
N MET A 708 15.50 9.45 -15.67
CA MET A 708 14.95 9.54 -14.33
C MET A 708 15.73 8.67 -13.34
N ALA A 709 15.99 7.41 -13.70
CA ALA A 709 16.75 6.48 -12.89
C ALA A 709 18.15 6.96 -12.60
N LEU A 710 18.79 7.53 -13.61
CA LEU A 710 20.12 8.10 -13.52
C LEU A 710 20.13 9.34 -12.62
N THR A 711 19.14 10.22 -12.78
CA THR A 711 19.00 11.43 -11.95
C THR A 711 18.80 11.07 -10.47
N ASP A 712 17.86 10.17 -10.17
CA ASP A 712 17.55 9.75 -8.81
C ASP A 712 18.68 8.89 -8.22
N GLY A 713 19.35 8.06 -9.03
CA GLY A 713 20.52 7.27 -8.62
C GLY A 713 21.70 8.14 -8.19
N PHE A 714 22.09 9.14 -9.00
CA PHE A 714 23.13 10.09 -8.63
C PHE A 714 22.74 10.97 -7.44
N ARG A 715 21.46 11.33 -7.33
CA ARG A 715 20.94 12.05 -6.16
C ARG A 715 21.09 11.23 -4.88
N ALA A 716 20.99 9.90 -4.97
CA ALA A 716 21.05 9.00 -3.84
C ALA A 716 22.47 8.60 -3.41
N VAL A 717 23.50 8.83 -4.23
CA VAL A 717 24.91 8.51 -3.93
C VAL A 717 25.37 8.98 -2.54
N PRO A 718 25.00 10.19 -2.05
CA PRO A 718 25.41 10.64 -0.71
C PRO A 718 24.97 9.74 0.45
N LYS A 719 23.89 8.97 0.27
CA LYS A 719 23.42 8.02 1.28
C LYS A 719 24.45 6.91 1.56
N LEU A 720 25.28 6.52 0.58
CA LEU A 720 26.27 5.45 0.72
C LEU A 720 27.33 5.74 1.80
N TYR A 721 27.51 7.00 2.17
CA TYR A 721 28.50 7.43 3.16
C TYR A 721 27.89 8.26 4.29
N GLY A 722 26.58 8.11 4.51
CA GLY A 722 25.84 8.60 5.68
C GLY A 722 25.30 10.01 5.59
N GLU A 723 25.20 10.62 4.39
CA GLU A 723 24.53 11.92 4.22
C GLU A 723 23.02 11.76 4.04
N GLU A 724 22.25 12.69 4.63
CA GLU A 724 20.84 12.85 4.32
C GLU A 724 20.64 13.51 2.96
N VAL A 725 19.79 12.90 2.13
CA VAL A 725 19.38 13.44 0.84
C VAL A 725 18.00 14.07 0.99
N LYS A 726 17.90 15.38 0.77
CA LYS A 726 16.62 16.12 0.81
C LYS A 726 15.59 15.48 -0.12
N ASP A 727 14.32 15.55 0.24
CA ASP A 727 13.23 15.13 -0.63
C ASP A 727 12.93 16.19 -1.73
N ARG A 728 12.71 15.72 -2.96
CA ARG A 728 12.26 16.56 -4.08
C ARG A 728 10.76 16.79 -4.08
N GLY A 729 10.01 15.98 -3.33
CA GLY A 729 8.55 15.96 -3.39
C GLY A 729 8.02 15.28 -4.64
N PRO A 730 6.72 14.98 -4.67
CA PRO A 730 6.12 14.17 -5.72
C PRO A 730 5.96 14.92 -7.04
N ILE A 731 6.30 14.26 -8.15
CA ILE A 731 6.04 14.76 -9.51
C ILE A 731 4.71 14.21 -9.99
N THR A 732 3.71 15.08 -10.07
CA THR A 732 2.31 14.72 -10.40
C THR A 732 1.81 15.33 -11.71
N ASP A 733 2.46 16.38 -12.18
CA ASP A 733 2.14 17.13 -13.40
C ASP A 733 3.38 17.88 -13.91
N TRP A 734 3.22 18.60 -15.03
CA TRP A 734 4.33 19.34 -15.64
C TRP A 734 4.86 20.47 -14.74
N LYS A 735 4.00 21.07 -13.91
CA LYS A 735 4.38 22.17 -13.00
C LYS A 735 5.26 21.65 -11.87
N SER A 736 4.80 20.59 -11.20
CA SER A 736 5.58 19.91 -10.15
C SER A 736 6.88 19.32 -10.70
N GLY A 737 6.88 18.80 -11.93
CA GLY A 737 8.11 18.38 -12.62
C GLY A 737 9.10 19.52 -12.85
N ALA A 738 8.63 20.69 -13.31
CA ALA A 738 9.45 21.90 -13.47
C ALA A 738 10.03 22.40 -12.15
N VAL A 739 9.21 22.44 -11.09
CA VAL A 739 9.63 22.84 -9.74
C VAL A 739 10.67 21.87 -9.19
N ALA A 740 10.46 20.56 -9.32
CA ALA A 740 11.41 19.54 -8.89
C ALA A 740 12.74 19.65 -9.65
N GLY A 741 12.70 19.87 -10.96
CA GLY A 741 13.86 20.18 -11.81
C GLY A 741 14.66 21.37 -11.31
N GLY A 742 14.00 22.51 -11.14
CA GLY A 742 14.64 23.74 -10.66
C GLY A 742 15.22 23.60 -9.25
N LYS A 743 14.46 23.01 -8.30
CA LYS A 743 14.92 22.77 -6.93
C LYS A 743 16.13 21.84 -6.91
N ASN A 744 16.09 20.74 -7.68
CA ASN A 744 17.22 19.80 -7.77
C ASN A 744 18.46 20.48 -8.36
N PHE A 745 18.30 21.35 -9.35
CA PHE A 745 19.40 22.07 -9.95
C PHE A 745 20.08 23.02 -8.95
N VAL A 746 19.30 23.90 -8.32
CA VAL A 746 19.81 24.89 -7.37
C VAL A 746 20.46 24.20 -6.16
N VAL A 747 19.77 23.21 -5.58
CA VAL A 747 20.28 22.47 -4.42
C VAL A 747 21.48 21.62 -4.80
N GLY A 748 21.41 20.86 -5.89
CA GLY A 748 22.48 19.94 -6.29
C GLY A 748 23.78 20.65 -6.68
N VAL A 749 23.70 21.78 -7.40
CA VAL A 749 24.88 22.60 -7.71
C VAL A 749 25.39 23.32 -6.46
N GLY A 750 24.50 23.95 -5.69
CA GLY A 750 24.89 24.70 -4.49
C GLY A 750 25.51 23.82 -3.40
N GLU A 751 24.85 22.73 -3.04
CA GLU A 751 25.36 21.77 -2.06
C GLU A 751 26.61 21.06 -2.58
N GLY A 752 26.61 20.62 -3.84
CA GLY A 752 27.77 19.96 -4.44
C GLY A 752 29.04 20.81 -4.39
N VAL A 753 28.94 22.12 -4.63
CA VAL A 753 30.08 23.04 -4.47
C VAL A 753 30.46 23.23 -3.00
N SER A 754 29.47 23.37 -2.12
CA SER A 754 29.72 23.57 -0.69
C SER A 754 30.34 22.35 -0.01
N ASP A 755 30.04 21.13 -0.47
CA ASP A 755 30.49 19.87 0.13
C ASP A 755 32.01 19.70 0.06
N LEU A 756 32.67 20.32 -0.93
CA LEU A 756 34.12 20.40 -0.99
C LEU A 756 34.75 21.04 0.26
N PHE A 757 34.00 21.86 0.98
CA PHE A 757 34.47 22.58 2.17
C PHE A 757 33.78 22.10 3.44
N VAL A 758 32.48 21.81 3.36
CA VAL A 758 31.66 21.39 4.51
C VAL A 758 32.01 19.97 4.98
N GLN A 759 32.22 19.01 4.06
CA GLN A 759 32.54 17.64 4.45
C GLN A 759 33.93 17.48 5.06
N PRO A 760 35.00 18.12 4.55
CA PRO A 760 36.29 18.16 5.24
C PRO A 760 36.21 18.79 6.63
N TYR A 761 35.43 19.88 6.78
CA TYR A 761 35.25 20.53 8.07
C TYR A 761 34.51 19.65 9.09
N LYS A 762 33.39 19.02 8.68
CA LYS A 762 32.66 18.06 9.53
C LYS A 762 33.54 16.86 9.89
N GLY A 763 34.24 16.29 8.90
CA GLY A 763 35.18 15.21 9.12
C GLY A 763 36.31 15.59 10.09
N ALA A 764 36.86 16.80 9.97
CA ALA A 764 37.89 17.30 10.89
C ALA A 764 37.38 17.43 12.32
N ARG A 765 36.14 17.90 12.49
CA ARG A 765 35.48 18.03 13.80
C ARG A 765 35.23 16.67 14.45
N ASP A 766 34.75 15.70 13.68
CA ASP A 766 34.26 14.43 14.21
C ASP A 766 35.38 13.36 14.33
N GLY A 767 36.49 13.49 13.58
CA GLY A 767 37.57 12.49 13.55
C GLY A 767 38.99 13.04 13.35
N GLY A 768 39.22 14.33 13.59
CA GLY A 768 40.55 14.96 13.46
C GLY A 768 41.09 14.89 12.02
N ALA A 769 42.42 14.80 11.85
CA ALA A 769 43.05 14.81 10.53
C ALA A 769 42.60 13.64 9.62
N ALA A 770 42.39 12.45 10.20
CA ALA A 770 41.89 11.29 9.46
C ALA A 770 40.44 11.49 9.00
N GLY A 771 39.60 12.08 9.86
CA GLY A 771 38.23 12.47 9.50
C GLY A 771 38.21 13.56 8.42
N ALA A 772 39.13 14.52 8.46
CA ALA A 772 39.26 15.56 7.43
C ALA A 772 39.58 14.97 6.05
N ALA A 773 40.52 14.00 5.98
CA ALA A 773 40.86 13.31 4.74
C ALA A 773 39.68 12.48 4.18
N LEU A 774 38.95 11.77 5.05
CA LEU A 774 37.70 11.10 4.68
C LEU A 774 36.64 12.11 4.19
N GLY A 775 36.56 13.28 4.83
CA GLY A 775 35.67 14.38 4.46
C GLY A 775 35.98 14.96 3.07
N VAL A 776 37.25 15.05 2.67
CA VAL A 776 37.65 15.44 1.30
C VAL A 776 37.14 14.42 0.28
N GLY A 777 37.30 13.12 0.57
CA GLY A 777 36.77 12.06 -0.29
C GLY A 777 35.25 12.14 -0.45
N LYS A 778 34.51 12.32 0.66
CA LYS A 778 33.06 12.52 0.64
C LYS A 778 32.66 13.78 -0.14
N GLY A 779 33.36 14.89 0.05
CA GLY A 779 33.09 16.17 -0.61
C GLY A 779 33.24 16.10 -2.14
N VAL A 780 34.29 15.44 -2.64
CA VAL A 780 34.51 15.27 -4.09
C VAL A 780 33.45 14.36 -4.71
N ILE A 781 33.13 13.23 -4.07
CA ILE A 781 32.09 12.30 -4.55
C ILE A 781 30.71 12.98 -4.52
N GLY A 782 30.41 13.72 -3.45
CA GLY A 782 29.18 14.52 -3.30
C GLY A 782 29.05 15.57 -4.40
N MET A 783 30.10 16.35 -4.67
CA MET A 783 30.12 17.33 -5.75
C MET A 783 29.77 16.73 -7.11
N VAL A 784 30.47 15.66 -7.50
CA VAL A 784 30.30 15.03 -8.82
C VAL A 784 28.89 14.46 -8.95
N SER A 785 28.44 13.67 -7.97
CA SER A 785 27.14 13.03 -8.01
C SER A 785 25.97 14.03 -7.97
N LYS A 786 25.99 15.00 -7.06
CA LYS A 786 24.95 16.04 -6.93
C LYS A 786 24.87 16.92 -8.19
N THR A 787 26.00 17.25 -8.82
CA THR A 787 26.04 18.05 -10.06
C THR A 787 25.51 17.29 -11.28
N ILE A 788 25.85 16.00 -11.42
CA ILE A 788 25.30 15.16 -12.49
C ILE A 788 23.79 15.01 -12.32
N SER A 789 23.31 14.74 -11.09
CA SER A 789 21.88 14.71 -10.80
C SER A 789 21.21 16.04 -11.14
N ALA A 790 21.81 17.17 -10.75
CA ALA A 790 21.30 18.51 -11.06
C ALA A 790 21.16 18.71 -12.57
N GLY A 791 22.18 18.40 -13.37
CA GLY A 791 22.18 18.59 -14.81
C GLY A 791 21.13 17.76 -15.53
N ILE A 792 21.02 16.47 -15.21
CA ILE A 792 20.05 15.57 -15.85
C ILE A 792 18.62 15.86 -15.36
N GLY A 793 18.47 16.18 -14.08
CA GLY A 793 17.17 16.45 -13.43
C GLY A 793 16.41 17.65 -14.00
N VAL A 794 17.10 18.64 -14.58
CA VAL A 794 16.48 19.77 -15.29
C VAL A 794 15.66 19.31 -16.50
N VAL A 795 16.02 18.18 -17.12
CA VAL A 795 15.29 17.62 -18.26
C VAL A 795 14.40 16.46 -17.82
N ALA A 796 14.91 15.58 -16.96
CA ALA A 796 14.21 14.36 -16.55
C ALA A 796 12.93 14.67 -15.78
N TYR A 797 12.98 15.53 -14.76
CA TYR A 797 11.81 15.81 -13.91
C TYR A 797 10.67 16.52 -14.66
N PRO A 798 10.91 17.58 -15.47
CA PRO A 798 9.84 18.19 -16.26
C PRO A 798 9.25 17.24 -17.30
N SER A 799 10.09 16.46 -17.98
CA SER A 799 9.64 15.48 -18.98
C SER A 799 8.71 14.43 -18.36
N HIS A 800 9.04 13.96 -17.16
CA HIS A 800 8.17 13.07 -16.40
C HIS A 800 6.87 13.73 -15.97
N GLY A 801 6.91 15.00 -15.55
CA GLY A 801 5.71 15.79 -15.27
C GLY A 801 4.79 15.95 -16.48
N ILE A 802 5.36 16.17 -17.67
CA ILE A 802 4.61 16.20 -18.94
C ILE A 802 3.96 14.84 -19.19
N TYR A 803 4.70 13.75 -19.05
CA TYR A 803 4.16 12.39 -19.17
C TYR A 803 2.99 12.16 -18.20
N LYS A 804 3.12 12.52 -16.91
CA LYS A 804 2.02 12.42 -15.93
C LYS A 804 0.80 13.24 -16.35
N THR A 805 1.01 14.45 -16.88
CA THR A 805 -0.07 15.32 -17.37
C THR A 805 -0.83 14.66 -18.52
N ILE A 806 -0.12 14.16 -19.53
CA ILE A 806 -0.75 13.53 -20.70
C ILE A 806 -1.42 12.21 -20.29
N ARG A 807 -0.76 11.40 -19.45
CA ARG A 807 -1.34 10.17 -18.92
C ARG A 807 -2.64 10.44 -18.19
N THR A 808 -2.67 11.43 -17.30
CA THR A 808 -3.88 11.79 -16.53
C THR A 808 -5.03 12.19 -17.46
N ALA A 809 -4.75 12.84 -18.58
CA ALA A 809 -5.75 13.14 -19.60
C ALA A 809 -6.27 11.88 -20.32
N VAL A 810 -5.36 10.99 -20.74
CA VAL A 810 -5.68 9.78 -21.52
C VAL A 810 -6.32 8.67 -20.67
N LYS A 811 -5.84 8.47 -19.44
CA LYS A 811 -6.24 7.42 -18.49
C LYS A 811 -7.23 7.97 -17.46
N SER A 812 -8.36 8.45 -17.97
CA SER A 812 -9.38 9.13 -17.16
C SER A 812 -10.69 8.34 -17.05
N LYS A 813 -10.81 7.13 -17.64
CA LYS A 813 -12.08 6.37 -17.69
C LYS A 813 -12.56 6.02 -16.29
N THR A 814 -11.67 5.53 -15.42
CA THR A 814 -12.01 5.21 -14.02
C THR A 814 -12.49 6.45 -13.27
N ARG A 815 -11.79 7.58 -13.43
CA ARG A 815 -12.19 8.86 -12.80
C ARG A 815 -13.58 9.30 -13.22
N HIS A 816 -13.93 9.18 -14.50
CA HIS A 816 -15.27 9.49 -15.00
C HIS A 816 -16.33 8.52 -14.45
N LYS A 817 -16.01 7.21 -14.33
CA LYS A 817 -16.92 6.22 -13.72
C LYS A 817 -17.20 6.53 -12.25
N ILE A 818 -16.17 6.87 -11.46
CA ILE A 818 -16.33 7.29 -10.06
C ILE A 818 -17.20 8.54 -9.98
N ALA A 819 -16.91 9.56 -10.81
CA ALA A 819 -17.69 10.79 -10.86
C ALA A 819 -19.16 10.52 -11.20
N ALA A 820 -19.44 9.65 -12.17
CA ALA A 820 -20.80 9.23 -12.51
C ALA A 820 -21.49 8.50 -11.35
N ALA A 821 -20.80 7.54 -10.70
CA ALA A 821 -21.34 6.83 -9.55
C ALA A 821 -21.68 7.77 -8.37
N ARG A 822 -20.82 8.76 -8.09
CA ARG A 822 -21.06 9.79 -7.07
C ARG A 822 -22.28 10.66 -7.40
N LEU A 823 -22.53 10.95 -8.68
CA LEU A 823 -23.71 11.69 -9.11
C LEU A 823 -24.99 10.86 -8.96
N VAL A 824 -24.97 9.60 -9.39
CA VAL A 824 -26.10 8.67 -9.23
C VAL A 824 -26.45 8.49 -7.75
N GLU A 825 -25.45 8.34 -6.88
CA GLU A 825 -25.68 8.30 -5.44
C GLU A 825 -26.22 9.64 -4.91
N GLY A 826 -25.69 10.77 -5.37
CA GLY A 826 -26.16 12.10 -4.97
C GLY A 826 -27.64 12.34 -5.32
N GLU A 827 -28.07 11.95 -6.52
CA GLU A 827 -29.46 12.01 -6.98
C GLU A 827 -30.35 11.08 -6.12
N TYR A 828 -29.89 9.85 -5.85
CA TYR A 828 -30.60 8.93 -4.97
C TYR A 828 -30.78 9.51 -3.56
N LEU A 829 -29.74 10.08 -2.97
CA LEU A 829 -29.80 10.71 -1.65
C LEU A 829 -30.70 11.94 -1.65
N ALA A 830 -30.65 12.78 -2.69
CA ALA A 830 -31.51 13.97 -2.80
C ALA A 830 -33.01 13.60 -2.80
N ARG A 831 -33.37 12.46 -3.41
CA ARG A 831 -34.77 11.99 -3.48
C ARG A 831 -35.25 11.23 -2.25
N ASN A 832 -34.36 10.50 -1.58
CA ASN A 832 -34.75 9.56 -0.52
C ASN A 832 -34.37 10.02 0.90
N SER A 833 -33.65 11.14 1.05
CA SER A 833 -33.28 11.69 2.36
C SER A 833 -34.28 12.72 2.87
N GLN A 834 -34.36 12.88 4.19
CA GLN A 834 -35.16 13.94 4.84
C GLN A 834 -34.50 15.34 4.78
N ALA A 835 -33.52 15.57 3.90
CA ALA A 835 -32.85 16.86 3.86
C ALA A 835 -33.82 17.99 3.49
N ASN A 836 -33.80 19.06 4.27
CA ASN A 836 -34.55 20.27 3.96
C ASN A 836 -33.94 20.95 2.73
N VAL A 837 -34.49 20.65 1.56
CA VAL A 837 -34.07 21.18 0.26
C VAL A 837 -33.94 22.71 0.30
N GLN A 838 -34.90 23.41 0.90
CA GLN A 838 -34.86 24.87 0.98
C GLN A 838 -33.70 25.38 1.83
N ALA A 839 -33.37 24.69 2.93
CA ALA A 839 -32.21 25.03 3.76
C ALA A 839 -30.89 24.86 2.98
N VAL A 840 -30.75 23.78 2.19
CA VAL A 840 -29.59 23.54 1.33
C VAL A 840 -29.42 24.67 0.30
N LEU A 841 -30.50 25.02 -0.40
CA LEU A 841 -30.49 26.09 -1.41
C LEU A 841 -30.14 27.45 -0.79
N HIS A 842 -30.75 27.79 0.35
CA HIS A 842 -30.49 29.04 1.06
C HIS A 842 -29.03 29.13 1.54
N ARG A 843 -28.53 28.06 2.18
CA ARG A 843 -27.15 28.01 2.68
C ARG A 843 -26.13 28.12 1.56
N PHE A 844 -26.37 27.47 0.42
CA PHE A 844 -25.52 27.61 -0.76
C PHE A 844 -25.47 29.05 -1.29
N ASP A 845 -26.62 29.72 -1.39
CA ASP A 845 -26.70 31.10 -1.86
C ASP A 845 -25.99 32.07 -0.88
N GLU A 846 -26.13 31.84 0.42
CA GLU A 846 -25.41 32.59 1.48
C GLU A 846 -23.88 32.45 1.33
N LEU A 847 -23.37 31.22 1.25
CA LEU A 847 -21.93 30.95 1.12
C LEU A 847 -21.37 31.52 -0.18
N CYS A 848 -22.15 31.48 -1.27
CA CYS A 848 -21.78 32.10 -2.53
C CYS A 848 -21.61 33.62 -2.40
N ARG A 849 -22.46 34.30 -1.63
CA ARG A 849 -22.33 35.75 -1.36
C ARG A 849 -21.08 36.06 -0.53
N ILE A 850 -20.84 35.29 0.54
CA ILE A 850 -19.65 35.45 1.41
C ILE A 850 -18.35 35.26 0.63
N SER A 851 -18.31 34.25 -0.26
CA SER A 851 -17.15 33.97 -1.11
C SER A 851 -16.86 35.13 -2.08
N GLU A 852 -17.89 35.77 -2.63
CA GLU A 852 -17.75 36.96 -3.49
C GLU A 852 -17.21 38.18 -2.72
N GLU A 853 -17.68 38.41 -1.50
CA GLU A 853 -17.24 39.52 -0.65
C GLU A 853 -15.78 39.36 -0.19
N SER A 854 -15.39 38.15 0.20
CA SER A 854 -14.01 37.82 0.58
C SER A 854 -13.05 37.99 -0.61
N GLY A 855 -13.48 37.59 -1.81
CA GLY A 855 -12.74 37.81 -3.06
C GLY A 855 -12.70 39.26 -3.54
N LYS A 856 -13.56 40.14 -3.02
CA LYS A 856 -13.51 41.61 -3.22
C LYS A 856 -12.53 42.29 -2.25
N ARG A 857 -12.45 41.83 -0.99
CA ARG A 857 -11.48 42.36 0.01
C ARG A 857 -10.03 42.04 -0.36
N ARG A 858 -9.71 40.79 -0.69
CA ARG A 858 -8.35 40.40 -1.18
C ARG A 858 -7.91 41.19 -2.41
N GLY A 859 -8.80 41.36 -3.39
CA GLY A 859 -8.50 42.15 -4.60
C GLY A 859 -8.47 43.67 -4.39
N ARG A 860 -8.74 44.15 -3.17
CA ARG A 860 -8.58 45.56 -2.76
C ARG A 860 -7.25 45.75 -2.03
N ASP A 861 -6.84 44.78 -1.22
CA ASP A 861 -5.52 44.75 -0.59
C ASP A 861 -4.39 44.55 -1.62
N ASP A 862 -4.54 43.64 -2.58
CA ASP A 862 -3.54 43.43 -3.64
C ASP A 862 -3.36 44.69 -4.51
N ARG A 863 -4.44 45.47 -4.72
CA ARG A 863 -4.39 46.75 -5.43
C ARG A 863 -3.82 47.91 -4.61
N GLN A 864 -3.77 47.80 -3.29
CA GLN A 864 -3.04 48.76 -2.44
C GLN A 864 -1.55 48.44 -2.35
N VAL A 865 -1.15 47.19 -2.62
CA VAL A 865 0.27 46.76 -2.64
C VAL A 865 0.92 47.02 -4.00
N GLU A 866 0.21 46.89 -5.12
CA GLU A 866 0.74 47.28 -6.45
C GLU A 866 0.76 48.81 -6.69
N GLY A 867 0.21 49.60 -5.76
CA GLY A 867 0.17 51.06 -5.81
C GLY A 867 1.17 51.77 -4.89
N ARG A 868 2.15 51.05 -4.31
CA ARG A 868 3.21 51.62 -3.47
C ARG A 868 4.60 51.35 -4.02
#